data_AF-A0A6M0SQF6-F1
#
_entry.id   AF-A0A6M0SQF6-F1
#
_cell.length_a   1.000
_cell.length_b   1.000
_cell.length_c   1.000
_cell.angle_alpha   90.00
_cell.angle_beta   90.00
_cell.angle_gamma   90.00
#
_symmetry.space_group_name_H-M   'P 1'
#
loop_
_entity.id
_entity.type
_entity.pdbx_description
1 polymer ?
#
loop_
_entity_poly.entity_id
_entity_poly.type
_entity_poly.pdbx_seq_one_letter_code
_entity_poly.pdbx_strand_id
1 'polypeptide(L)'
;MEEEHSKKNKIKKRVFSFFIFIIFILCTSVPIIVKANSDIPQFDISISANPQSANIGEDIVVSGTITPKDFTAEVKPKDVVLVLDISGSMSDDANIECTEKRKTTKTNYYEEYWNGKWYSHNIEYYVNVNDYCSKHRRKGPHNERKIDELKKSALTFIDRLKDTPNLRISIVDFNTGSVIKSDFSSDFENLKEEINKLSAGGGTNIGGGLRQAAYLLSNSSSKNSNDDKYVVFMSDGQPTDMYIKDYVNKNNNFIDLDYYTDISQKENGKEKNGVYYKYPLRYSELVGQQIKNQGYTVYSIGYDLKNAHQSDSTVNQDASVTLKDIHNSMTNKEENFFESSTGLLEKIFSDIADKIAYSATDVKLNLDFPESIEIIGNQKVIPLDNIVYKEAFREGNKIRYHAEPIKFNFIIRGNTPGDFNLFYNAKITFMWDGEPKELFLDDLNVTITDPRKPKVIIKASDSAKTIEYDSSVKANNTDENYKLYGKSTLQIDAIGVDAKYLRYRFNSKNEWKYMELNRENDIDKEKPNYLTQMSYDVSHMPLRSNEEMWNNRNEVFKEPFFKDITQISTKVSSGTKGQYVEKEEIKKENGNIVTRWKPKTLFVENYDVSSYAPGYKEASKSWGYMTVPEDGEYTFKAITDDGFYGNITVDGESKVIGDAFRVKWYKDQPPASEPIKLKKGEYYPVYFEYFNWGGAACYKIECSKNGDRKTGYKEVGKMGIKFYPSKSNLPTLDANNGFMGSKFIDIPTEIAKYTLEYELVDYGDDKHANNESKGKGKFGIFEVEERFTLNKYFSQNGSKKGNEFQIDKNEAFEIKYEVKPKDIPMSELYKGKKINTPADLFYVKHITLEDILPEGLYTTITFEENNVTKEKITEEINLSKESLEYKLNGNNYVAEPYVFTVKVECRPNVSKKVSFKKSGSFGYRDVSLDDNSRISLNQCFDDELTLNIKGESEITKHGVVIEGDIKDPFNDKYEFDKLIFKKNIPYTLGFIIDAKGSDNNFTLNSKNADISKMLIYELNSEGKIIDSSKKEITDISKIGIEGNGMGSNIKQGKKYVVIYYAKFKNDIGRSEFIAKLDSGFSKNLILNFDEEMPELF
;
A
#
# COMPACT_ATOMS: atom_id res chain seq x y z
N MET A 1 21.73 33.19 -33.08
CA MET A 1 22.63 32.14 -32.55
C MET A 1 23.26 32.48 -31.19
N GLU A 2 23.44 33.76 -30.80
CA GLU A 2 23.94 34.12 -29.46
C GLU A 2 22.89 34.07 -28.33
N GLU A 3 21.59 34.21 -28.63
CA GLU A 3 20.54 34.13 -27.60
C GLU A 3 20.20 32.70 -27.13
N GLU A 4 20.40 31.68 -27.97
CA GLU A 4 20.17 30.28 -27.58
C GLU A 4 21.29 29.72 -26.69
N HIS A 5 22.53 30.20 -26.86
CA HIS A 5 23.65 29.78 -26.02
C HIS A 5 23.57 30.33 -24.59
N SER A 6 22.99 31.53 -24.42
CA SER A 6 22.75 32.17 -23.11
C SER A 6 21.66 31.47 -22.29
N LYS A 7 20.58 31.00 -22.94
CA LYS A 7 19.49 30.26 -22.27
C LYS A 7 19.90 28.84 -21.84
N LYS A 8 20.67 28.11 -22.65
CA LYS A 8 21.18 26.77 -22.27
C LYS A 8 22.18 26.80 -21.10
N ASN A 9 22.99 27.86 -20.99
CA ASN A 9 23.93 28.02 -19.87
C ASN A 9 23.26 28.49 -18.56
N LYS A 10 22.16 29.25 -18.61
CA LYS A 10 21.37 29.61 -17.42
C LYS A 10 20.59 28.44 -16.83
N ILE A 11 20.10 27.52 -17.67
CA ILE A 11 19.38 26.32 -17.21
C ILE A 11 20.36 25.27 -16.66
N LYS A 12 21.52 25.06 -17.30
CA LYS A 12 22.57 24.19 -16.73
C LYS A 12 23.14 24.72 -15.41
N LYS A 13 23.30 26.05 -15.23
CA LYS A 13 23.69 26.63 -13.93
C LYS A 13 22.61 26.52 -12.85
N ARG A 14 21.31 26.58 -13.20
CA ARG A 14 20.22 26.35 -12.23
C ARG A 14 20.07 24.88 -11.84
N VAL A 15 20.23 23.94 -12.77
CA VAL A 15 20.17 22.50 -12.48
C VAL A 15 21.42 22.03 -11.70
N PHE A 16 22.60 22.58 -12.01
CA PHE A 16 23.83 22.30 -11.24
C PHE A 16 23.83 22.98 -9.86
N SER A 17 23.22 24.17 -9.72
CA SER A 17 22.99 24.80 -8.41
C SER A 17 21.95 24.06 -7.57
N PHE A 18 20.93 23.44 -8.19
CA PHE A 18 19.94 22.61 -7.49
C PHE A 18 20.53 21.25 -7.06
N PHE A 19 21.39 20.65 -7.88
CA PHE A 19 22.12 19.43 -7.54
C PHE A 19 23.18 19.68 -6.44
N ILE A 20 23.88 20.81 -6.46
CA ILE A 20 24.78 21.21 -5.38
C ILE A 20 24.00 21.54 -4.10
N PHE A 21 22.78 22.10 -4.18
CA PHE A 21 21.93 22.35 -3.01
C PHE A 21 21.39 21.05 -2.40
N ILE A 22 21.02 20.05 -3.21
CA ILE A 22 20.58 18.73 -2.73
C ILE A 22 21.76 17.91 -2.17
N ILE A 23 22.95 18.03 -2.75
CA ILE A 23 24.18 17.40 -2.21
C ILE A 23 24.67 18.14 -0.95
N PHE A 24 24.47 19.45 -0.81
CA PHE A 24 24.70 20.16 0.45
C PHE A 24 23.69 19.77 1.53
N ILE A 25 22.44 19.47 1.18
CA ILE A 25 21.42 18.94 2.12
C ILE A 25 21.72 17.48 2.50
N LEU A 26 22.31 16.68 1.61
CA LEU A 26 22.72 15.29 1.90
C LEU A 26 24.07 15.18 2.66
N CYS A 27 24.99 16.13 2.48
CA CYS A 27 26.29 16.17 3.16
C CYS A 27 26.36 17.14 4.36
N THR A 28 25.25 17.77 4.74
CA THR A 28 25.11 18.48 6.03
C THR A 28 24.11 17.79 6.95
N SER A 29 24.07 16.45 6.92
CA SER A 29 23.78 15.68 8.12
C SER A 29 24.99 15.76 9.07
N VAL A 30 25.34 17.00 9.48
CA VAL A 30 25.73 17.16 10.87
C VAL A 30 24.54 16.56 11.62
N PRO A 31 24.72 15.59 12.54
CA PRO A 31 23.63 15.25 13.41
C PRO A 31 23.16 16.59 13.97
N ILE A 32 21.95 17.01 13.62
CA ILE A 32 21.23 17.94 14.45
C ILE A 32 21.09 17.11 15.73
N ILE A 33 22.11 17.22 16.59
CA ILE A 33 21.92 17.12 18.01
C ILE A 33 20.95 18.26 18.24
N VAL A 34 19.66 17.94 18.09
CA VAL A 34 18.62 18.65 18.78
C VAL A 34 19.16 18.64 20.18
N LYS A 35 19.63 19.81 20.67
CA LYS A 35 19.90 19.96 22.08
C LYS A 35 18.53 19.70 22.70
N ALA A 36 18.32 18.47 23.15
CA ALA A 36 17.11 18.05 23.81
C ALA A 36 17.12 18.74 25.18
N ASN A 37 16.86 20.04 25.19
CA ASN A 37 16.17 20.65 26.32
C ASN A 37 14.68 20.40 26.07
N SER A 38 14.28 19.14 26.20
CA SER A 38 12.88 18.83 26.44
C SER A 38 12.74 18.89 27.95
N ASP A 39 12.02 19.88 28.47
CA ASP A 39 11.69 20.01 29.90
C ASP A 39 10.78 18.87 30.43
N ILE A 40 10.64 17.78 29.66
CA ILE A 40 9.81 16.60 29.91
C ILE A 40 10.58 15.34 29.45
N PRO A 41 10.69 14.29 30.27
CA PRO A 41 11.29 13.02 29.89
C PRO A 41 10.48 12.33 28.79
N GLN A 42 11.16 11.65 27.86
CA GLN A 42 10.50 10.93 26.77
C GLN A 42 10.35 9.45 27.11
N PHE A 43 9.24 8.85 26.68
CA PHE A 43 8.93 7.44 26.87
C PHE A 43 8.51 6.82 25.54
N ASP A 44 8.94 5.58 25.27
CA ASP A 44 8.29 4.72 24.28
C ASP A 44 7.28 3.83 25.00
N ILE A 45 6.05 3.75 24.48
CA ILE A 45 4.98 3.00 25.11
C ILE A 45 4.51 1.92 24.16
N SER A 46 4.50 0.67 24.63
CA SER A 46 3.96 -0.47 23.90
C SER A 46 2.76 -1.01 24.65
N ILE A 47 1.64 -1.23 23.94
CA ILE A 47 0.37 -1.60 24.55
C ILE A 47 -0.28 -2.65 23.66
N SER A 48 -0.91 -3.64 24.27
CA SER A 48 -1.65 -4.70 23.57
C SER A 48 -2.85 -5.16 24.39
N ALA A 49 -3.85 -5.68 23.69
CA ALA A 49 -5.01 -6.34 24.29
C ALA A 49 -5.01 -7.81 23.87
N ASN A 50 -5.29 -8.70 24.83
CA ASN A 50 -5.41 -10.13 24.57
C ASN A 50 -6.66 -10.72 25.27
N PRO A 51 -7.63 -11.27 24.51
CA PRO A 51 -7.70 -11.21 23.05
C PRO A 51 -8.05 -9.80 22.55
N GLN A 52 -7.63 -9.43 21.33
CA GLN A 52 -8.00 -8.14 20.72
C GLN A 52 -9.48 -8.11 20.26
N SER A 53 -10.08 -9.29 20.09
CA SER A 53 -11.51 -9.49 19.82
C SER A 53 -12.07 -10.48 20.84
N ALA A 54 -13.09 -10.09 21.58
CA ALA A 54 -13.66 -10.87 22.68
C ALA A 54 -15.18 -10.93 22.60
N ASN A 55 -15.79 -11.92 23.24
CA ASN A 55 -17.25 -12.00 23.36
C ASN A 55 -17.78 -11.07 24.47
N ILE A 56 -19.07 -10.73 24.45
CA ILE A 56 -19.73 -10.04 25.57
C ILE A 56 -19.50 -10.85 26.85
N GLY A 57 -18.98 -10.18 27.86
CA GLY A 57 -18.68 -10.78 29.16
C GLY A 57 -17.33 -11.51 29.24
N GLU A 58 -16.57 -11.61 28.15
CA GLU A 58 -15.21 -12.17 28.14
C GLU A 58 -14.19 -11.15 28.66
N ASP A 59 -13.22 -11.64 29.42
CA ASP A 59 -12.17 -10.83 30.02
C ASP A 59 -11.06 -10.56 29.00
N ILE A 60 -10.72 -9.28 28.81
CA ILE A 60 -9.61 -8.84 27.97
C ILE A 60 -8.50 -8.34 28.88
N VAL A 61 -7.31 -8.94 28.75
CA VAL A 61 -6.11 -8.47 29.45
C VAL A 61 -5.44 -7.40 28.60
N VAL A 62 -5.44 -6.16 29.10
CA VAL A 62 -4.66 -5.06 28.51
C VAL A 62 -3.31 -5.03 29.21
N SER A 63 -2.23 -5.15 28.44
CA SER A 63 -0.86 -5.10 28.96
C SER A 63 -0.06 -4.03 28.23
N GLY A 64 0.79 -3.32 28.96
CA GLY A 64 1.70 -2.36 28.37
C GLY A 64 3.05 -2.26 29.09
N THR A 65 4.02 -1.70 28.37
CA THR A 65 5.35 -1.37 28.88
C THR A 65 5.65 0.08 28.54
N ILE A 66 6.03 0.85 29.56
CA ILE A 66 6.57 2.21 29.43
C ILE A 66 8.09 2.08 29.50
N THR A 67 8.76 2.40 28.40
CA THR A 67 10.21 2.34 28.25
C THR A 67 10.75 3.76 28.26
N PRO A 68 11.42 4.20 29.35
CA PRO A 68 12.03 5.52 29.41
C PRO A 68 13.16 5.64 28.40
N LYS A 69 13.21 6.77 27.68
CA LYS A 69 14.36 7.08 26.82
C LYS A 69 15.51 7.63 27.65
N ASP A 70 16.71 7.17 27.34
CA ASP A 70 17.94 7.77 27.84
C ASP A 70 18.02 9.24 27.41
N PHE A 71 18.58 10.06 28.28
CA PHE A 71 18.92 11.44 27.94
C PHE A 71 20.26 11.82 28.56
N THR A 72 20.83 12.93 28.06
CA THR A 72 22.12 13.45 28.51
C THR A 72 21.92 14.82 29.13
N ALA A 73 22.41 15.01 30.35
CA ALA A 73 22.44 16.31 31.02
C ALA A 73 23.87 16.86 31.09
N GLU A 74 24.01 18.19 31.00
CA GLU A 74 25.29 18.90 31.09
C GLU A 74 25.53 19.40 32.52
N VAL A 75 26.68 19.09 33.11
CA VAL A 75 27.11 19.50 34.45
C VAL A 75 27.80 20.86 34.34
N LYS A 76 27.13 21.90 34.82
CA LYS A 76 27.63 23.28 34.79
C LYS A 76 28.74 23.50 35.83
N PRO A 77 29.77 24.32 35.53
CA PRO A 77 30.70 24.81 36.54
C PRO A 77 29.99 25.65 37.60
N LYS A 78 30.47 25.57 38.85
CA LYS A 78 29.91 26.30 39.99
C LYS A 78 30.98 27.13 40.68
N ASP A 79 30.72 28.42 40.83
CA ASP A 79 31.60 29.37 41.50
C ASP A 79 30.94 29.86 42.79
N VAL A 80 31.58 29.61 43.93
CA VAL A 80 31.10 30.06 45.24
C VAL A 80 32.11 31.02 45.86
N VAL A 81 31.64 32.17 46.35
CA VAL A 81 32.46 33.05 47.20
C VAL A 81 31.94 33.02 48.63
N LEU A 82 32.82 32.64 49.55
CA LEU A 82 32.59 32.77 50.99
C LEU A 82 33.02 34.18 51.42
N VAL A 83 32.07 34.96 51.97
CA VAL A 83 32.30 36.32 52.46
C VAL A 83 32.20 36.30 53.98
N LEU A 84 33.34 36.36 54.65
CA LEU A 84 33.52 35.99 56.05
C LEU A 84 33.85 37.22 56.90
N ASP A 85 32.97 37.54 57.84
CA ASP A 85 33.19 38.59 58.82
C ASP A 85 34.25 38.19 59.85
N ILE A 86 35.30 39.00 59.96
CA ILE A 86 36.36 38.87 60.96
C ILE A 86 36.51 40.15 61.79
N SER A 87 35.45 40.96 61.88
CA SER A 87 35.41 42.17 62.71
C SER A 87 35.65 41.88 64.19
N GLY A 88 35.92 42.93 64.97
CA GLY A 88 36.14 42.80 66.42
C GLY A 88 34.95 42.19 67.17
N SER A 89 33.72 42.46 66.75
CA SER A 89 32.50 41.90 67.37
C SER A 89 32.38 40.38 67.18
N MET A 90 33.04 39.81 66.17
CA MET A 90 33.13 38.36 66.00
C MET A 90 34.00 37.68 67.08
N SER A 91 34.74 38.44 67.89
CA SER A 91 35.46 37.92 69.06
C SER A 91 34.57 37.67 70.28
N ASP A 92 33.34 38.18 70.25
CA ASP A 92 32.33 38.01 71.29
C ASP A 92 31.80 36.58 71.34
N ASP A 93 31.07 36.29 72.41
CA ASP A 93 30.47 34.99 72.65
C ASP A 93 29.27 34.77 71.75
N ALA A 94 29.20 33.59 71.12
CA ALA A 94 27.97 33.09 70.55
C ALA A 94 27.04 32.64 71.69
N ASN A 95 25.73 32.58 71.46
CA ASN A 95 24.81 32.00 72.44
C ASN A 95 24.83 30.45 72.39
N ILE A 96 26.02 29.84 72.49
CA ILE A 96 26.27 28.41 72.38
C ILE A 96 27.28 28.00 73.45
N GLU A 97 26.89 27.13 74.38
CA GLU A 97 27.79 26.68 75.45
C GLU A 97 29.04 25.96 74.90
N CYS A 98 30.22 26.34 75.42
CA CYS A 98 31.48 25.71 75.05
C CYS A 98 31.61 24.33 75.70
N THR A 99 31.70 23.30 74.86
CA THR A 99 31.81 21.89 75.26
C THR A 99 33.24 21.36 75.29
N GLU A 100 34.23 22.22 74.99
CA GLU A 100 35.64 21.85 74.99
C GLU A 100 36.12 21.28 76.32
N LYS A 101 36.99 20.25 76.23
CA LYS A 101 37.53 19.57 77.41
C LYS A 101 38.33 20.55 78.28
N ARG A 102 37.93 20.67 79.55
CA ARG A 102 38.59 21.54 80.52
C ARG A 102 39.89 20.94 81.03
N LYS A 103 40.92 21.77 81.15
CA LYS A 103 42.27 21.38 81.58
C LYS A 103 42.66 22.16 82.83
N THR A 104 43.61 21.61 83.59
CA THR A 104 44.27 22.31 84.69
C THR A 104 45.32 23.28 84.13
N THR A 105 45.29 24.56 84.50
CA THR A 105 46.32 25.55 84.10
C THR A 105 46.73 26.44 85.28
N LYS A 106 47.92 27.07 85.19
CA LYS A 106 48.43 28.07 86.15
C LYS A 106 48.32 29.48 85.53
N THR A 107 47.62 30.42 86.16
CA THR A 107 47.67 31.86 85.82
C THR A 107 47.34 32.76 87.03
N ASN A 108 48.06 33.89 87.18
CA ASN A 108 47.89 34.92 88.22
C ASN A 108 47.67 36.31 87.57
N TYR A 109 46.64 37.07 87.98
CA TYR A 109 46.61 38.53 87.84
C TYR A 109 45.53 39.15 88.73
N TYR A 110 45.88 40.09 89.62
CA TYR A 110 44.94 41.12 90.07
C TYR A 110 45.67 42.44 90.34
N GLU A 111 44.97 43.54 90.10
CA GLU A 111 45.46 44.90 90.26
C GLU A 111 44.80 45.52 91.49
N GLU A 112 45.59 46.23 92.30
CA GLU A 112 45.10 46.97 93.46
C GLU A 112 45.43 48.45 93.30
N TYR A 113 44.47 49.31 93.65
CA TYR A 113 44.61 50.76 93.56
C TYR A 113 44.96 51.34 94.93
N TRP A 114 46.13 51.97 95.03
CA TRP A 114 46.63 52.53 96.29
C TRP A 114 47.33 53.88 96.03
N ASN A 115 47.06 54.91 96.85
CA ASN A 115 47.63 56.26 96.69
C ASN A 115 47.57 56.85 95.25
N GLY A 116 46.47 56.61 94.53
CA GLY A 116 46.26 57.19 93.19
C GLY A 116 46.99 56.49 92.04
N LYS A 117 47.60 55.31 92.27
CA LYS A 117 48.24 54.49 91.23
C LYS A 117 47.86 53.01 91.37
N TRP A 118 47.84 52.32 90.23
CA TRP A 118 47.67 50.87 90.16
C TRP A 118 48.99 50.15 90.44
N TYR A 119 48.93 49.12 91.28
CA TYR A 119 50.05 48.22 91.57
C TYR A 119 49.65 46.78 91.23
N SER A 120 50.52 46.06 90.51
CA SER A 120 50.34 44.66 90.16
C SER A 120 51.11 43.76 91.14
N HIS A 121 50.41 42.77 91.72
CA HIS A 121 51.00 41.82 92.67
C HIS A 121 51.04 40.41 92.08
N ASN A 122 52.19 39.74 92.18
CA ASN A 122 52.35 38.32 91.87
C ASN A 122 52.45 37.53 93.17
N ILE A 123 51.39 36.80 93.55
CA ILE A 123 51.41 35.82 94.65
C ILE A 123 50.92 34.47 94.10
N GLU A 124 51.69 33.40 94.29
CA GLU A 124 51.30 32.03 93.92
C GLU A 124 50.30 31.43 94.92
N TYR A 125 49.07 31.15 94.46
CA TYR A 125 48.16 30.22 95.12
C TYR A 125 47.87 29.03 94.19
N TYR A 126 47.89 27.81 94.74
CA TYR A 126 47.44 26.60 94.06
C TYR A 126 45.90 26.56 94.06
N VAL A 127 45.27 26.73 92.89
CA VAL A 127 43.86 26.37 92.73
C VAL A 127 43.76 25.22 91.75
N ASN A 128 43.43 24.05 92.27
CA ASN A 128 43.20 22.83 91.50
C ASN A 128 41.79 22.91 90.88
N VAL A 129 41.69 23.41 89.65
CA VAL A 129 40.40 23.50 88.95
C VAL A 129 40.54 22.99 87.52
N ASN A 130 39.88 21.87 87.24
CA ASN A 130 39.59 21.33 85.90
C ASN A 130 38.59 22.23 85.16
N ASP A 131 38.91 23.51 84.99
CA ASP A 131 37.90 24.50 84.59
C ASP A 131 38.40 25.51 83.54
N TYR A 132 39.63 25.34 83.04
CA TYR A 132 40.17 26.20 81.99
C TYR A 132 39.98 25.58 80.61
N CYS A 133 39.41 26.33 79.66
CA CYS A 133 39.38 25.96 78.25
C CYS A 133 40.57 26.56 77.51
N SER A 134 41.43 25.70 76.95
CA SER A 134 42.60 26.13 76.17
C SER A 134 42.24 26.79 74.84
N LYS A 135 41.09 26.44 74.23
CA LYS A 135 40.63 26.99 72.96
C LYS A 135 40.27 28.47 73.09
N HIS A 136 39.39 28.82 74.04
CA HIS A 136 38.93 30.20 74.25
C HIS A 136 39.76 31.00 75.27
N ARG A 137 40.71 30.34 75.94
CA ARG A 137 41.58 30.90 76.98
C ARG A 137 40.83 31.49 78.19
N ARG A 138 39.72 30.85 78.59
CA ARG A 138 38.84 31.29 79.67
C ARG A 138 38.62 30.19 80.72
N LYS A 139 38.36 30.62 81.95
CA LYS A 139 38.01 29.76 83.10
C LYS A 139 36.49 29.78 83.32
N GLY A 140 35.90 28.69 83.78
CA GLY A 140 34.47 28.59 84.09
C GLY A 140 33.62 28.24 82.86
N PRO A 141 32.35 27.85 83.03
CA PRO A 141 31.37 27.81 81.95
C PRO A 141 31.41 29.13 81.16
N HIS A 142 31.53 29.02 79.84
CA HIS A 142 31.50 30.12 78.89
C HIS A 142 30.96 29.56 77.58
N ASN A 143 30.68 30.44 76.64
CA ASN A 143 30.19 30.06 75.34
C ASN A 143 31.32 29.99 74.29
N GLU A 144 31.06 29.30 73.19
CA GLU A 144 31.89 29.38 71.97
C GLU A 144 31.96 30.83 71.47
N ARG A 145 33.02 31.22 70.76
CA ARG A 145 33.09 32.56 70.13
C ARG A 145 32.38 32.55 68.78
N LYS A 146 31.79 33.68 68.38
CA LYS A 146 31.13 33.82 67.07
C LYS A 146 32.06 33.46 65.91
N ILE A 147 33.32 33.88 65.97
CA ILE A 147 34.34 33.52 64.96
C ILE A 147 34.62 32.01 64.89
N ASP A 148 34.54 31.27 66.00
CA ASP A 148 34.79 29.82 66.02
C ASP A 148 33.63 29.06 65.36
N GLU A 149 32.39 29.51 65.56
CA GLU A 149 31.22 28.96 64.89
C GLU A 149 31.15 29.33 63.40
N LEU A 150 31.62 30.52 63.01
CA LEU A 150 31.81 30.87 61.61
C LEU A 150 32.80 29.93 60.94
N LYS A 151 33.99 29.73 61.54
CA LYS A 151 35.00 28.81 61.01
C LYS A 151 34.45 27.40 60.85
N LYS A 152 33.81 26.87 61.88
CA LYS A 152 33.19 25.54 61.87
C LYS A 152 32.15 25.40 60.75
N SER A 153 31.31 26.41 60.56
CA SER A 153 30.29 26.42 59.51
C SER A 153 30.92 26.46 58.12
N ALA A 154 31.93 27.31 57.91
CA ALA A 154 32.66 27.40 56.65
C ALA A 154 33.46 26.13 56.31
N LEU A 155 34.10 25.49 57.30
CA LEU A 155 34.78 24.20 57.13
C LEU A 155 33.81 23.08 56.76
N THR A 156 32.68 23.00 57.47
CA THR A 156 31.64 21.99 57.19
C THR A 156 31.03 22.18 55.80
N PHE A 157 30.86 23.43 55.38
CA PHE A 157 30.40 23.77 54.03
C PHE A 157 31.36 23.23 52.96
N ILE A 158 32.67 23.47 53.11
CA ILE A 158 33.69 22.93 52.18
C ILE A 158 33.68 21.39 52.19
N ASP A 159 33.64 20.76 53.36
CA ASP A 159 33.70 19.29 53.47
C ASP A 159 32.53 18.59 52.79
N ARG A 160 31.35 19.21 52.80
CA ARG A 160 30.17 18.65 52.15
C ARG A 160 30.21 18.82 50.64
N LEU A 161 30.73 19.93 50.16
CA LEU A 161 30.69 20.28 48.74
C LEU A 161 31.93 19.85 47.95
N LYS A 162 33.01 19.39 48.60
CA LYS A 162 34.27 19.01 47.95
C LYS A 162 34.14 17.97 46.83
N ASP A 163 33.12 17.11 46.91
CA ASP A 163 32.85 16.06 45.92
C ASP A 163 31.92 16.55 44.79
N THR A 164 31.43 17.80 44.85
CA THR A 164 30.63 18.42 43.79
C THR A 164 31.52 18.66 42.56
N PRO A 165 31.20 18.06 41.39
CA PRO A 165 32.02 18.20 40.21
C PRO A 165 32.02 19.65 39.70
N ASN A 166 33.17 20.09 39.16
CA ASN A 166 33.39 21.44 38.63
C ASN A 166 33.11 22.59 39.62
N LEU A 167 33.23 22.33 40.92
CA LEU A 167 33.13 23.34 41.98
C LEU A 167 34.45 24.09 42.18
N ARG A 168 34.36 25.42 42.27
CA ARG A 168 35.45 26.29 42.73
C ARG A 168 34.95 27.21 43.83
N ILE A 169 35.77 27.39 44.86
CA ILE A 169 35.46 28.26 45.99
C ILE A 169 36.54 29.34 46.12
N SER A 170 36.13 30.57 46.40
CA SER A 170 37.00 31.68 46.78
C SER A 170 36.62 32.19 48.17
N ILE A 171 37.57 32.78 48.89
CA ILE A 171 37.38 33.31 50.24
C ILE A 171 37.71 34.79 50.27
N VAL A 172 36.76 35.59 50.74
CA VAL A 172 36.92 36.99 51.09
C VAL A 172 36.71 37.12 52.58
N ASP A 173 37.68 37.70 53.30
CA ASP A 173 37.47 38.13 54.68
C ASP A 173 37.36 39.65 54.76
N PHE A 174 36.66 40.14 55.79
CA PHE A 174 36.55 41.58 56.01
C PHE A 174 36.48 41.96 57.50
N ASN A 175 37.07 43.11 57.81
CA ASN A 175 36.96 43.86 59.05
C ASN A 175 36.83 45.36 58.72
N THR A 176 37.72 46.24 59.21
CA THR A 176 37.84 47.64 58.74
C THR A 176 38.01 47.72 57.22
N GLY A 177 38.76 46.77 56.65
CA GLY A 177 38.92 46.60 55.21
C GLY A 177 38.47 45.22 54.74
N SER A 178 38.62 44.93 53.45
CA SER A 178 38.30 43.62 52.86
C SER A 178 39.46 43.05 52.05
N VAL A 179 39.74 41.76 52.19
CA VAL A 179 40.85 41.07 51.52
C VAL A 179 40.38 39.76 50.88
N ILE A 180 40.81 39.53 49.64
CA ILE A 180 40.68 38.21 48.98
C ILE A 180 41.78 37.32 49.54
N LYS A 181 41.42 36.33 50.35
CA LYS A 181 42.37 35.38 50.96
C LYS A 181 42.73 34.24 50.02
N SER A 182 41.81 33.87 49.15
CA SER A 182 42.04 32.89 48.09
C SER A 182 41.23 33.25 46.85
N ASP A 183 41.85 33.19 45.67
CA ASP A 183 41.11 33.23 44.39
C ASP A 183 40.31 31.93 44.20
N PHE A 184 39.53 31.79 43.12
CA PHE A 184 38.78 30.56 42.86
C PHE A 184 39.70 29.34 42.78
N SER A 185 39.52 28.43 43.73
CA SER A 185 40.32 27.22 43.87
C SER A 185 39.44 25.99 44.03
N SER A 186 39.91 24.85 43.53
CA SER A 186 39.40 23.50 43.83
C SER A 186 40.31 22.75 44.81
N ASP A 187 41.34 23.42 45.35
CA ASP A 187 42.16 22.90 46.45
C ASP A 187 41.47 23.18 47.78
N PHE A 188 40.56 22.27 48.15
CA PHE A 188 39.72 22.39 49.33
C PHE A 188 40.51 22.35 50.65
N GLU A 189 41.69 21.71 50.69
CA GLU A 189 42.50 21.66 51.90
C GLU A 189 43.19 23.01 52.14
N ASN A 190 43.73 23.65 51.09
CA ASN A 190 44.29 25.01 51.22
C ASN A 190 43.22 26.04 51.65
N LEU A 191 41.98 25.91 51.16
CA LEU A 191 40.88 26.78 51.59
C LEU A 191 40.53 26.59 53.07
N LYS A 192 40.56 25.35 53.59
CA LYS A 192 40.39 25.07 55.02
C LYS A 192 41.51 25.66 55.86
N GLU A 193 42.75 25.62 55.37
CA GLU A 193 43.87 26.26 56.06
C GLU A 193 43.68 27.77 56.20
N GLU A 194 43.22 28.45 55.13
CA GLU A 194 42.92 29.89 55.17
C GLU A 194 41.80 30.22 56.16
N ILE A 195 40.73 29.42 56.23
CA ILE A 195 39.65 29.59 57.22
C ILE A 195 40.18 29.43 58.65
N ASN A 196 41.05 28.44 58.89
CA ASN A 196 41.59 28.20 60.22
C ASN A 196 42.45 29.38 60.74
N LYS A 197 43.10 30.13 59.83
CA LYS A 197 43.93 31.31 60.15
C LYS A 197 43.14 32.56 60.51
N LEU A 198 41.82 32.61 60.26
CA LEU A 198 41.01 33.80 60.51
C LEU A 198 41.05 34.22 61.99
N SER A 199 41.06 35.52 62.26
CA SER A 199 41.06 36.06 63.62
C SER A 199 40.26 37.35 63.68
N ALA A 200 39.41 37.47 64.69
CA ALA A 200 38.57 38.64 64.89
C ALA A 200 39.37 39.89 65.27
N GLY A 201 39.06 41.04 64.66
CA GLY A 201 39.64 42.34 65.00
C GLY A 201 39.34 43.42 63.96
N GLY A 202 39.32 44.68 64.37
CA GLY A 202 38.96 45.82 63.51
C GLY A 202 37.47 46.12 63.51
N GLY A 203 37.03 46.99 62.61
CA GLY A 203 35.60 47.30 62.40
C GLY A 203 34.92 46.33 61.43
N THR A 204 33.79 46.72 60.86
CA THR A 204 32.88 45.84 60.11
C THR A 204 32.49 46.47 58.76
N ASN A 205 33.25 46.19 57.70
CA ASN A 205 33.08 46.74 56.35
C ASN A 205 32.39 45.74 55.41
N ILE A 206 31.10 45.49 55.66
CA ILE A 206 30.29 44.53 54.89
C ILE A 206 30.28 44.88 53.40
N GLY A 207 30.05 46.15 53.05
CA GLY A 207 30.06 46.61 51.66
C GLY A 207 31.39 46.33 50.94
N GLY A 208 32.52 46.43 51.64
CA GLY A 208 33.84 46.09 51.09
C GLY A 208 33.97 44.60 50.78
N GLY A 209 33.58 43.74 51.72
CA GLY A 209 33.58 42.28 51.54
C GLY A 209 32.68 41.82 50.39
N LEU A 210 31.45 42.34 50.34
CA LEU A 210 30.51 42.06 49.26
C LEU A 210 31.01 42.55 47.89
N ARG A 211 31.69 43.71 47.84
CA ARG A 211 32.25 44.26 46.59
C ARG A 211 33.36 43.37 46.05
N GLN A 212 34.26 42.89 46.91
CA GLN A 212 35.31 41.94 46.52
C GLN A 212 34.71 40.61 46.02
N ALA A 213 33.63 40.14 46.64
CA ALA A 213 32.92 38.95 46.16
C ALA A 213 32.28 39.16 44.78
N ALA A 214 31.65 40.31 44.56
CA ALA A 214 31.10 40.69 43.27
C ALA A 214 32.20 40.84 42.20
N TYR A 215 33.37 41.39 42.56
CA TYR A 215 34.53 41.48 41.68
C TYR A 215 35.04 40.10 41.25
N LEU A 216 35.20 39.18 42.20
CA LEU A 216 35.63 37.80 41.91
C LEU A 216 34.64 37.12 40.97
N LEU A 217 33.35 37.13 41.28
CA LEU A 217 32.32 36.49 40.45
C LEU A 217 32.17 37.14 39.08
N SER A 218 32.41 38.45 38.95
CA SER A 218 32.37 39.15 37.66
C SER A 218 33.59 38.85 36.78
N ASN A 219 34.72 38.50 37.38
CA ASN A 219 36.01 38.29 36.70
C ASN A 219 36.50 36.83 36.74
N SER A 220 35.68 35.86 37.16
CA SER A 220 36.09 34.46 37.21
C SER A 220 36.43 33.94 35.79
N SER A 221 37.55 33.21 35.67
CA SER A 221 38.16 32.80 34.39
C SER A 221 37.31 31.87 33.49
N SER A 222 36.09 31.55 33.89
CA SER A 222 35.16 30.82 33.03
C SER A 222 34.61 31.77 31.96
N LYS A 223 35.14 31.63 30.75
CA LYS A 223 34.75 32.41 29.55
C LYS A 223 33.30 32.17 29.06
N ASN A 224 32.44 31.49 29.83
CA ASN A 224 31.06 31.19 29.46
C ASN A 224 30.08 31.80 30.47
N SER A 225 29.09 32.54 29.99
CA SER A 225 28.05 33.22 30.75
C SER A 225 27.01 32.31 31.45
N ASN A 226 27.32 31.03 31.67
CA ASN A 226 26.35 29.98 32.02
C ASN A 226 26.66 29.23 33.34
N ASP A 227 27.64 29.68 34.11
CA ASP A 227 28.02 29.10 35.40
C ASP A 227 27.04 29.52 36.50
N ASP A 228 26.75 28.60 37.42
CA ASP A 228 25.93 28.92 38.58
C ASP A 228 26.82 29.60 39.64
N LYS A 229 26.48 30.85 39.98
CA LYS A 229 27.30 31.76 40.80
C LYS A 229 26.65 32.03 42.15
N TYR A 230 27.40 31.81 43.22
CA TYR A 230 26.89 31.85 44.59
C TYR A 230 27.72 32.78 45.49
N VAL A 231 27.02 33.53 46.35
CA VAL A 231 27.61 34.29 47.47
C VAL A 231 27.09 33.69 48.77
N VAL A 232 27.99 33.24 49.63
CA VAL A 232 27.66 32.82 51.00
C VAL A 232 28.24 33.84 51.95
N PHE A 233 27.38 34.70 52.49
CA PHE A 233 27.73 35.80 53.36
C PHE A 233 27.51 35.42 54.83
N MET A 234 28.52 35.61 55.67
CA MET A 234 28.53 35.22 57.09
C MET A 234 28.96 36.41 57.95
N SER A 235 28.09 36.93 58.83
CA SER A 235 28.37 38.12 59.66
C SER A 235 27.51 38.16 60.93
N ASP A 236 27.87 38.99 61.91
CA ASP A 236 27.07 39.28 63.11
C ASP A 236 26.23 40.58 63.02
N GLY A 237 26.22 41.25 61.87
CA GLY A 237 25.08 42.05 61.41
C GLY A 237 25.23 43.56 61.33
N GLN A 238 26.25 44.17 61.94
CA GLN A 238 26.30 45.63 62.09
C GLN A 238 27.50 46.28 61.35
N PRO A 239 27.31 46.92 60.17
CA PRO A 239 28.40 47.59 59.48
C PRO A 239 28.85 48.88 60.18
N THR A 240 30.16 49.04 60.40
CA THR A 240 30.77 50.24 61.02
C THR A 240 31.72 50.99 60.09
N ASP A 241 32.17 50.34 59.02
CA ASP A 241 33.18 50.87 58.10
C ASP A 241 32.74 50.76 56.64
N MET A 242 33.32 51.58 55.78
CA MET A 242 32.97 51.68 54.37
C MET A 242 34.14 52.17 53.53
N TYR A 243 34.01 52.01 52.22
CA TYR A 243 34.91 52.62 51.25
C TYR A 243 34.25 53.80 50.52
N ILE A 244 34.97 54.92 50.47
CA ILE A 244 34.55 56.12 49.72
C ILE A 244 35.56 56.45 48.61
N LYS A 245 35.07 57.06 47.54
CA LYS A 245 35.87 57.69 46.47
C LYS A 245 36.33 59.07 46.91
N ASP A 246 35.37 59.93 47.29
CA ASP A 246 35.62 61.30 47.73
C ASP A 246 34.51 61.85 48.65
N TYR A 247 34.75 63.02 49.26
CA TYR A 247 33.75 63.76 50.04
C TYR A 247 32.95 64.71 49.13
N VAL A 248 31.62 64.69 49.23
CA VAL A 248 30.75 65.62 48.52
C VAL A 248 30.27 66.71 49.48
N ASN A 249 30.78 67.93 49.32
CA ASN A 249 30.41 69.06 50.17
C ASN A 249 29.21 69.82 49.57
N LYS A 250 28.03 69.72 50.20
CA LYS A 250 26.86 70.56 49.87
C LYS A 250 26.57 71.50 51.04
N ASN A 251 26.89 72.79 50.85
CA ASN A 251 26.49 73.92 51.68
C ASN A 251 26.49 73.68 53.21
N ASN A 252 27.69 73.74 53.81
CA ASN A 252 28.02 74.02 55.21
C ASN A 252 27.29 73.30 56.37
N ASN A 253 26.35 72.37 56.16
CA ASN A 253 25.71 71.63 57.27
C ASN A 253 25.39 70.14 57.00
N PHE A 254 25.65 69.56 55.82
CA PHE A 254 25.52 68.11 55.57
C PHE A 254 26.61 67.58 54.63
N ILE A 255 27.31 66.51 55.04
CA ILE A 255 28.28 65.78 54.20
C ILE A 255 27.54 64.63 53.51
N ASP A 256 27.59 64.60 52.19
CA ASP A 256 27.19 63.43 51.38
C ASP A 256 28.47 62.67 50.95
N LEU A 257 28.40 61.34 50.86
CA LEU A 257 29.56 60.49 50.61
C LEU A 257 29.47 59.87 49.22
N ASP A 258 30.52 60.02 48.40
CA ASP A 258 30.63 59.27 47.14
C ASP A 258 31.22 57.89 47.43
N TYR A 259 30.37 56.87 47.41
CA TYR A 259 30.74 55.50 47.79
C TYR A 259 31.57 54.79 46.71
N TYR A 260 32.54 53.98 47.14
CA TYR A 260 33.34 53.14 46.24
C TYR A 260 32.62 51.83 45.93
N THR A 261 31.69 51.86 44.98
CA THR A 261 30.87 50.69 44.56
C THR A 261 31.34 50.07 43.24
N ASP A 262 32.55 50.38 42.76
CA ASP A 262 33.01 49.76 41.51
C ASP A 262 33.41 48.30 41.76
N ILE A 263 32.63 47.37 41.20
CA ILE A 263 32.85 45.92 41.29
C ILE A 263 33.78 45.40 40.19
N SER A 264 34.19 46.24 39.22
CA SER A 264 35.14 45.83 38.18
C SER A 264 36.60 45.92 38.63
N GLN A 265 36.87 46.66 39.70
CA GLN A 265 38.21 46.94 40.20
C GLN A 265 38.56 46.08 41.41
N LYS A 266 39.79 45.58 41.47
CA LYS A 266 40.27 44.82 42.64
C LYS A 266 40.61 45.74 43.82
N GLU A 267 41.10 46.95 43.55
CA GLU A 267 41.55 47.85 44.62
C GLU A 267 40.40 48.27 45.54
N ASN A 268 40.76 48.56 46.79
CA ASN A 268 39.84 49.11 47.77
C ASN A 268 39.82 50.65 47.67
N GLY A 269 38.67 51.26 47.98
CA GLY A 269 38.55 52.72 48.11
C GLY A 269 39.23 53.25 49.37
N LYS A 270 39.04 54.54 49.69
CA LYS A 270 39.56 55.11 50.94
C LYS A 270 38.73 54.58 52.11
N GLU A 271 39.38 53.93 53.08
CA GLU A 271 38.75 53.45 54.31
C GLU A 271 38.21 54.61 55.14
N LYS A 272 36.96 54.47 55.60
CA LYS A 272 36.33 55.44 56.46
C LYS A 272 35.49 54.74 57.52
N ASN A 273 35.81 55.04 58.78
CA ASN A 273 34.96 54.71 59.91
C ASN A 273 33.71 55.61 59.88
N GLY A 274 32.54 54.98 59.96
CA GLY A 274 31.24 55.64 59.92
C GLY A 274 30.91 56.32 61.25
N VAL A 275 30.93 57.65 61.27
CA VAL A 275 30.44 58.44 62.43
C VAL A 275 28.93 58.23 62.67
N TYR A 276 28.19 57.84 61.62
CA TYR A 276 26.78 57.45 61.71
C TYR A 276 26.56 56.12 60.99
N TYR A 277 25.94 55.18 61.69
CA TYR A 277 25.62 53.83 61.23
C TYR A 277 24.92 53.75 59.86
N LYS A 278 24.09 54.75 59.54
CA LYS A 278 23.37 54.83 58.26
C LYS A 278 24.28 54.84 57.04
N TYR A 279 25.51 55.35 57.13
CA TYR A 279 26.39 55.49 55.97
C TYR A 279 27.06 54.16 55.57
N PRO A 280 27.66 53.37 56.49
CA PRO A 280 28.11 52.01 56.20
C PRO A 280 26.99 51.05 55.78
N LEU A 281 25.80 51.16 56.37
CA LEU A 281 24.63 50.38 55.94
C LEU A 281 24.27 50.71 54.49
N ARG A 282 24.14 52.00 54.17
CA ARG A 282 23.84 52.45 52.80
C ARG A 282 24.88 51.99 51.79
N TYR A 283 26.16 51.99 52.14
CA TYR A 283 27.22 51.46 51.29
C TYR A 283 26.99 49.96 50.99
N SER A 284 26.71 49.19 52.03
CA SER A 284 26.47 47.75 51.93
C SER A 284 25.24 47.43 51.07
N GLU A 285 24.16 48.20 51.20
CA GLU A 285 22.97 48.08 50.35
C GLU A 285 23.25 48.38 48.87
N LEU A 286 24.03 49.44 48.58
CA LEU A 286 24.35 49.84 47.21
C LEU A 286 25.20 48.78 46.50
N VAL A 287 26.15 48.19 47.22
CA VAL A 287 26.93 47.05 46.70
C VAL A 287 26.05 45.80 46.57
N GLY A 288 25.16 45.55 47.53
CA GLY A 288 24.22 44.44 47.46
C GLY A 288 23.30 44.54 46.24
N GLN A 289 22.81 45.73 45.90
CA GLN A 289 22.03 45.96 44.67
C GLN A 289 22.82 45.60 43.41
N GLN A 290 24.14 45.81 43.39
CA GLN A 290 24.96 45.39 42.26
C GLN A 290 25.08 43.86 42.17
N ILE A 291 25.23 43.15 43.30
CA ILE A 291 25.18 41.68 43.35
C ILE A 291 23.83 41.18 42.80
N LYS A 292 22.73 41.80 43.23
CA LYS A 292 21.38 41.48 42.77
C LYS A 292 21.22 41.66 41.26
N ASN A 293 21.75 42.75 40.72
CA ASN A 293 21.72 43.05 39.28
C ASN A 293 22.50 42.03 38.43
N GLN A 294 23.49 41.35 39.01
CA GLN A 294 24.24 40.28 38.34
C GLN A 294 23.52 38.92 38.39
N GLY A 295 22.43 38.79 39.16
CA GLY A 295 21.63 37.58 39.25
C GLY A 295 22.29 36.43 40.03
N TYR A 296 23.25 36.72 40.90
CA TYR A 296 23.90 35.70 41.73
C TYR A 296 22.94 35.12 42.77
N THR A 297 23.10 33.84 43.12
CA THR A 297 22.36 33.23 44.22
C THR A 297 23.04 33.56 45.54
N VAL A 298 22.32 34.16 46.47
CA VAL A 298 22.89 34.68 47.72
C VAL A 298 22.28 33.95 48.91
N TYR A 299 23.14 33.53 49.84
CA TYR A 299 22.82 33.03 51.16
C TYR A 299 23.45 33.93 52.21
N SER A 300 22.72 34.25 53.28
CA SER A 300 23.25 35.08 54.37
C SER A 300 23.02 34.43 55.72
N ILE A 301 24.05 34.41 56.55
CA ILE A 301 24.09 33.70 57.83
C ILE A 301 24.49 34.69 58.90
N GLY A 302 23.56 34.95 59.83
CA GLY A 302 23.75 35.76 61.02
C GLY A 302 24.33 34.95 62.18
N TYR A 303 25.23 35.56 62.94
CA TYR A 303 25.74 35.00 64.20
C TYR A 303 25.32 35.86 65.38
N ASP A 304 24.42 35.34 66.22
CA ASP A 304 23.98 35.94 67.48
C ASP A 304 23.48 37.40 67.32
N LEU A 305 22.50 37.56 66.43
CA LEU A 305 21.93 38.85 66.03
C LEU A 305 21.10 39.55 67.13
N LYS A 306 20.90 38.91 68.30
CA LYS A 306 19.93 39.34 69.33
C LYS A 306 20.52 40.22 70.44
N ASN A 307 21.85 40.44 70.47
CA ASN A 307 22.52 41.23 71.51
C ASN A 307 23.65 42.11 70.96
N ALA A 308 23.39 42.93 69.94
CA ALA A 308 24.31 44.02 69.62
C ALA A 308 24.25 45.06 70.74
N HIS A 309 25.31 45.15 71.56
CA HIS A 309 25.38 46.05 72.70
C HIS A 309 25.17 47.52 72.25
N GLN A 310 24.09 48.13 72.77
CA GLN A 310 23.76 49.53 72.58
C GLN A 310 24.80 50.44 73.23
N SER A 311 25.44 51.28 72.43
CA SER A 311 26.15 52.45 72.93
C SER A 311 25.93 53.71 72.08
N ASP A 312 24.73 53.92 71.52
CA ASP A 312 24.28 55.28 71.23
C ASP A 312 22.76 55.38 71.02
N SER A 313 22.15 56.38 71.64
CA SER A 313 20.71 56.52 71.86
C SER A 313 19.93 57.21 70.73
N THR A 314 20.40 57.17 69.47
CA THR A 314 19.73 57.96 68.40
C THR A 314 19.32 57.26 67.11
N VAL A 315 19.66 55.99 66.83
CA VAL A 315 18.95 55.19 65.79
C VAL A 315 18.99 53.70 66.17
N ASN A 316 17.87 53.18 66.66
CA ASN A 316 17.69 51.76 67.00
C ASN A 316 17.39 50.94 65.75
N GLN A 317 18.38 50.26 65.18
CA GLN A 317 18.11 49.17 64.25
C GLN A 317 18.84 47.92 64.70
N ASP A 318 18.06 46.90 65.05
CA ASP A 318 18.50 45.57 65.45
C ASP A 318 19.48 45.00 64.40
N ALA A 319 20.58 44.38 64.83
CA ALA A 319 21.57 43.77 63.93
C ALA A 319 20.92 42.71 63.03
N SER A 320 19.85 42.06 63.51
CA SER A 320 19.03 41.15 62.71
C SER A 320 18.29 41.86 61.58
N VAL A 321 17.72 43.03 61.85
CA VAL A 321 17.02 43.83 60.83
C VAL A 321 18.02 44.33 59.80
N THR A 322 19.18 44.80 60.25
CA THR A 322 20.21 45.31 59.34
C THR A 322 20.74 44.24 58.41
N LEU A 323 21.14 43.08 58.94
CA LEU A 323 21.67 42.01 58.10
C LEU A 323 20.59 41.51 57.11
N LYS A 324 19.32 41.53 57.52
CA LYS A 324 18.18 41.24 56.63
C LYS A 324 17.99 42.30 55.54
N ASP A 325 18.11 43.59 55.86
CA ASP A 325 18.06 44.68 54.87
C ASP A 325 19.19 44.54 53.83
N ILE A 326 20.40 44.21 54.29
CA ILE A 326 21.54 43.93 53.41
C ILE A 326 21.25 42.69 52.55
N HIS A 327 20.73 41.60 53.13
CA HIS A 327 20.32 40.42 52.36
C HIS A 327 19.30 40.74 51.27
N ASN A 328 18.24 41.48 51.62
CA ASN A 328 17.18 41.89 50.70
C ASN A 328 17.67 42.86 49.60
N SER A 329 18.76 43.58 49.88
CA SER A 329 19.44 44.37 48.84
C SER A 329 20.18 43.49 47.82
N MET A 330 20.66 42.31 48.24
CA MET A 330 21.37 41.33 47.40
C MET A 330 20.47 40.36 46.63
N THR A 331 19.26 40.07 47.11
CA THR A 331 18.35 39.09 46.49
C THR A 331 16.87 39.41 46.77
N ASN A 332 15.94 38.73 46.08
CA ASN A 332 14.50 38.74 46.41
C ASN A 332 14.07 37.51 47.22
N LYS A 333 14.99 36.57 47.50
CA LYS A 333 14.73 35.30 48.17
C LYS A 333 14.93 35.42 49.68
N GLU A 334 13.96 36.00 50.40
CA GLU A 334 14.07 36.17 51.86
C GLU A 334 14.31 34.84 52.59
N GLU A 335 13.85 33.73 52.03
CA GLU A 335 14.06 32.37 52.54
C GLU A 335 15.53 31.90 52.56
N ASN A 336 16.44 32.69 51.96
CA ASN A 336 17.88 32.43 51.97
C ASN A 336 18.64 33.25 53.04
N PHE A 337 17.94 33.95 53.92
CA PHE A 337 18.49 34.59 55.12
C PHE A 337 18.28 33.69 56.36
N PHE A 338 19.32 33.54 57.17
CA PHE A 338 19.29 32.67 58.35
C PHE A 338 19.91 33.35 59.57
N GLU A 339 19.22 33.30 60.71
CA GLU A 339 19.69 33.89 61.97
C GLU A 339 20.75 33.04 62.70
N SER A 340 21.05 31.82 62.22
CA SER A 340 22.10 30.93 62.74
C SER A 340 22.47 29.82 61.74
N SER A 341 23.54 29.06 62.00
CA SER A 341 24.03 27.98 61.12
C SER A 341 23.44 26.57 61.38
N THR A 342 22.58 26.39 62.39
CA THR A 342 21.99 25.07 62.73
C THR A 342 20.92 24.63 61.71
N GLY A 343 21.04 23.40 61.16
CA GLY A 343 20.12 22.84 60.14
C GLY A 343 20.24 23.44 58.73
N LEU A 344 21.00 24.53 58.61
CA LEU A 344 21.16 25.37 57.42
C LEU A 344 22.02 24.74 56.32
N LEU A 345 23.11 24.08 56.72
CA LEU A 345 24.09 23.54 55.78
C LEU A 345 23.48 22.47 54.86
N GLU A 346 22.38 21.83 55.26
CA GLU A 346 21.63 20.89 54.40
C GLU A 346 20.94 21.59 53.23
N LYS A 347 20.28 22.74 53.48
CA LYS A 347 19.59 23.49 52.44
C LYS A 347 20.59 24.09 51.45
N ILE A 348 21.63 24.78 51.95
CA ILE A 348 22.65 25.36 51.08
C ILE A 348 23.40 24.27 50.31
N PHE A 349 23.69 23.13 50.95
CA PHE A 349 24.27 21.97 50.26
C PHE A 349 23.35 21.45 49.16
N SER A 350 22.05 21.25 49.43
CA SER A 350 21.09 20.79 48.43
C SER A 350 20.97 21.72 47.23
N ASP A 351 21.08 23.04 47.44
CA ASP A 351 20.96 24.04 46.38
C ASP A 351 22.24 24.19 45.53
N ILE A 352 23.39 23.71 46.02
CA ILE A 352 24.71 23.82 45.34
C ILE A 352 25.21 22.45 44.82
N ALA A 353 24.88 21.35 45.47
CA ALA A 353 25.25 20.00 45.04
C ALA A 353 24.51 19.62 43.75
N ASP A 354 25.20 18.89 42.86
CA ASP A 354 24.56 18.39 41.65
C ASP A 354 23.49 17.33 41.95
N LYS A 355 22.40 17.35 41.18
CA LYS A 355 21.34 16.36 41.25
C LYS A 355 21.88 14.98 40.83
N ILE A 356 21.99 14.07 41.81
CA ILE A 356 22.59 12.74 41.64
C ILE A 356 21.71 11.73 40.89
N ALA A 357 20.41 12.01 40.74
CA ALA A 357 19.45 11.18 40.02
C ALA A 357 18.22 11.99 39.61
N TYR A 358 17.59 11.63 38.49
CA TYR A 358 16.29 12.16 38.09
C TYR A 358 15.21 11.11 38.33
N SER A 359 13.99 11.55 38.66
CA SER A 359 12.87 10.62 38.85
C SER A 359 11.56 11.21 38.37
N ALA A 360 10.80 10.44 37.60
CA ALA A 360 9.37 10.69 37.43
C ALA A 360 8.65 9.97 38.57
N THR A 361 7.91 10.74 39.38
CA THR A 361 7.22 10.23 40.58
C THR A 361 5.71 10.40 40.44
N ASP A 362 4.93 9.69 41.26
CA ASP A 362 3.46 9.72 41.20
C ASP A 362 2.92 9.36 39.80
N VAL A 363 3.54 8.36 39.17
CA VAL A 363 3.18 7.91 37.82
C VAL A 363 1.82 7.23 37.88
N LYS A 364 0.85 7.74 37.12
CA LYS A 364 -0.54 7.25 37.09
C LYS A 364 -1.01 7.09 35.67
N LEU A 365 -1.65 5.97 35.39
CA LEU A 365 -2.39 5.73 34.15
C LEU A 365 -3.86 6.08 34.36
N ASN A 366 -4.32 7.12 33.69
CA ASN A 366 -5.69 7.60 33.74
C ASN A 366 -6.44 7.06 32.52
N LEU A 367 -7.50 6.30 32.78
CA LEU A 367 -8.31 5.60 31.79
C LEU A 367 -9.70 6.21 31.70
N ASP A 368 -10.18 6.41 30.48
CA ASP A 368 -11.50 6.95 30.19
C ASP A 368 -12.24 6.02 29.23
N PHE A 369 -12.94 5.04 29.80
CA PHE A 369 -13.70 4.05 29.04
C PHE A 369 -15.17 4.47 28.88
N PRO A 370 -15.79 4.17 27.72
CA PRO A 370 -17.23 4.31 27.53
C PRO A 370 -18.02 3.38 28.47
N GLU A 371 -19.28 3.70 28.78
CA GLU A 371 -20.14 2.90 29.69
C GLU A 371 -20.28 1.42 29.28
N SER A 372 -20.07 1.12 27.99
CA SER A 372 -20.08 -0.22 27.42
C SER A 372 -18.88 -1.10 27.80
N ILE A 373 -17.82 -0.53 28.36
CA ILE A 373 -16.59 -1.21 28.77
C ILE A 373 -16.38 -1.03 30.28
N GLU A 374 -16.34 -2.14 31.00
CA GLU A 374 -16.10 -2.18 32.44
C GLU A 374 -14.64 -2.55 32.72
N ILE A 375 -13.99 -1.87 33.67
CA ILE A 375 -12.69 -2.28 34.21
C ILE A 375 -12.89 -3.16 35.44
N ILE A 376 -12.34 -4.38 35.41
CA ILE A 376 -12.49 -5.31 36.52
C ILE A 376 -11.62 -4.87 37.69
N GLY A 377 -12.24 -4.47 38.79
CA GLY A 377 -11.57 -3.92 39.99
C GLY A 377 -11.79 -2.42 40.23
N ASN A 378 -12.57 -1.73 39.38
CA ASN A 378 -13.13 -0.38 39.60
C ASN A 378 -12.13 0.77 39.88
N GLN A 379 -10.94 0.76 39.27
CA GLN A 379 -10.01 1.89 39.35
C GLN A 379 -9.73 2.45 37.95
N LYS A 380 -10.39 3.56 37.59
CA LYS A 380 -10.09 4.32 36.35
C LYS A 380 -8.71 5.01 36.40
N VAL A 381 -8.09 5.08 37.57
CA VAL A 381 -6.73 5.59 37.76
C VAL A 381 -5.89 4.47 38.33
N ILE A 382 -4.91 4.00 37.57
CA ILE A 382 -4.02 2.91 37.95
C ILE A 382 -2.66 3.51 38.37
N PRO A 383 -2.27 3.38 39.66
CA PRO A 383 -0.93 3.81 40.08
C PRO A 383 0.14 2.88 39.51
N LEU A 384 1.23 3.46 39.04
CA LEU A 384 2.38 2.75 38.48
C LEU A 384 3.65 3.05 39.30
N ASP A 385 4.67 2.21 39.13
CA ASP A 385 5.95 2.40 39.80
C ASP A 385 6.64 3.69 39.32
N ASN A 386 7.36 4.35 40.23
CA ASN A 386 8.19 5.51 39.90
C ASN A 386 9.32 5.13 38.93
N ILE A 387 9.65 6.02 38.00
CA ILE A 387 10.72 5.82 37.03
C ILE A 387 11.97 6.55 37.53
N VAL A 388 13.02 5.79 37.84
CA VAL A 388 14.27 6.32 38.42
C VAL A 388 15.40 6.25 37.40
N TYR A 389 15.90 7.42 37.00
CA TYR A 389 17.02 7.59 36.10
C TYR A 389 18.34 7.62 36.88
N LYS A 390 19.22 6.67 36.59
CA LYS A 390 20.55 6.53 37.19
C LYS A 390 21.63 6.87 36.18
N GLU A 391 22.79 7.34 36.67
CA GLU A 391 23.97 7.57 35.83
C GLU A 391 24.37 6.26 35.15
N ALA A 392 24.38 6.27 33.82
CA ALA A 392 24.82 5.14 33.00
C ALA A 392 26.25 5.34 32.50
N PHE A 393 26.56 6.56 32.05
CA PHE A 393 27.86 6.89 31.46
C PHE A 393 28.16 8.39 31.59
N ARG A 394 29.44 8.73 31.77
CA ARG A 394 29.93 10.10 31.88
C ARG A 394 31.04 10.38 30.88
N GLU A 395 30.89 11.47 30.14
CA GLU A 395 31.87 11.95 29.16
C GLU A 395 32.10 13.45 29.34
N GLY A 396 33.24 13.81 29.94
CA GLY A 396 33.55 15.20 30.26
C GLY A 396 32.51 15.84 31.18
N ASN A 397 31.89 16.94 30.73
CA ASN A 397 30.83 17.66 31.46
C ASN A 397 29.41 17.12 31.16
N LYS A 398 29.26 15.94 30.55
CA LYS A 398 27.95 15.38 30.21
C LYS A 398 27.74 14.03 30.90
N ILE A 399 26.56 13.84 31.50
CA ILE A 399 26.13 12.58 32.12
C ILE A 399 24.93 12.05 31.34
N ARG A 400 25.03 10.81 30.87
CA ARG A 400 23.91 10.07 30.29
C ARG A 400 23.19 9.29 31.39
N TYR A 401 21.88 9.45 31.45
CA TYR A 401 21.00 8.80 32.42
C TYR A 401 20.15 7.71 31.77
N HIS A 402 19.98 6.59 32.47
CA HIS A 402 19.19 5.44 32.04
C HIS A 402 18.17 5.04 33.12
N ALA A 403 16.99 4.59 32.70
CA ALA A 403 15.97 4.03 33.59
C ALA A 403 15.38 2.76 32.98
N GLU A 404 15.08 1.79 33.86
CA GLU A 404 14.49 0.51 33.46
C GLU A 404 13.01 0.66 33.05
N PRO A 405 12.51 -0.15 32.10
CA PRO A 405 11.11 -0.14 31.71
C PRO A 405 10.18 -0.60 32.83
N ILE A 406 9.01 0.05 32.93
CA ILE A 406 7.93 -0.37 33.85
C ILE A 406 6.80 -1.05 33.06
N LYS A 407 6.21 -2.09 33.64
CA LYS A 407 5.14 -2.88 33.02
C LYS A 407 3.85 -2.72 33.79
N PHE A 408 2.73 -2.71 33.10
CA PHE A 408 1.41 -2.71 33.70
C PHE A 408 0.48 -3.69 32.98
N ASN A 409 -0.50 -4.19 33.71
CA ASN A 409 -1.64 -4.88 33.12
C ASN A 409 -2.91 -4.62 33.95
N PHE A 410 -4.05 -4.67 33.28
CA PHE A 410 -5.36 -4.65 33.90
C PHE A 410 -6.35 -5.41 33.02
N ILE A 411 -7.52 -5.74 33.58
CA ILE A 411 -8.53 -6.54 32.91
C ILE A 411 -9.76 -5.67 32.66
N ILE A 412 -10.29 -5.73 31.45
CA ILE A 412 -11.56 -5.09 31.07
C ILE A 412 -12.56 -6.12 30.56
N ARG A 413 -13.83 -5.75 30.52
CA ARG A 413 -14.93 -6.56 30.02
C ARG A 413 -15.91 -5.71 29.21
N GLY A 414 -16.25 -6.17 28.01
CA GLY A 414 -17.26 -5.52 27.19
C GLY A 414 -18.67 -6.02 27.47
N ASN A 415 -19.61 -5.10 27.67
CA ASN A 415 -21.00 -5.40 28.00
C ASN A 415 -21.95 -5.23 26.81
N THR A 416 -21.52 -4.57 25.74
CA THR A 416 -22.26 -4.40 24.48
C THR A 416 -21.37 -4.68 23.28
N PRO A 417 -21.90 -5.20 22.16
CA PRO A 417 -21.09 -5.47 20.98
C PRO A 417 -20.74 -4.19 20.21
N GLY A 418 -19.54 -4.12 19.63
CA GLY A 418 -19.04 -2.98 18.88
C GLY A 418 -17.50 -2.90 18.87
N ASP A 419 -16.98 -1.95 18.09
CA ASP A 419 -15.55 -1.59 18.11
C ASP A 419 -15.34 -0.42 19.07
N PHE A 420 -14.40 -0.56 19.99
CA PHE A 420 -14.12 0.42 21.03
C PHE A 420 -12.65 0.82 20.97
N ASN A 421 -12.40 2.12 20.80
CA ASN A 421 -11.10 2.70 21.11
C ASN A 421 -11.01 2.91 22.61
N LEU A 422 -10.22 2.07 23.28
CA LEU A 422 -10.04 2.10 24.71
C LEU A 422 -9.31 3.36 25.19
N PHE A 423 -8.42 3.92 24.35
CA PHE A 423 -7.43 4.92 24.75
C PHE A 423 -7.63 6.30 24.11
N TYR A 424 -8.81 6.56 23.54
CA TYR A 424 -9.17 7.85 22.92
C TYR A 424 -8.85 9.09 23.78
N ASN A 425 -8.94 8.97 25.11
CA ASN A 425 -8.56 10.02 26.08
C ASN A 425 -7.61 9.51 27.19
N ALA A 426 -7.00 8.34 27.02
CA ALA A 426 -6.15 7.78 28.06
C ALA A 426 -4.83 8.56 28.15
N LYS A 427 -4.39 8.82 29.39
CA LYS A 427 -3.17 9.59 29.62
C LYS A 427 -2.37 9.10 30.82
N ILE A 428 -1.05 9.20 30.73
CA ILE A 428 -0.15 9.04 31.85
C ILE A 428 0.12 10.41 32.47
N THR A 429 -0.04 10.53 33.78
CA THR A 429 0.34 11.71 34.55
C THR A 429 1.48 11.37 35.50
N PHE A 430 2.45 12.27 35.67
CA PHE A 430 3.58 12.09 36.58
C PHE A 430 4.16 13.44 37.01
N MET A 431 4.88 13.47 38.12
CA MET A 431 5.65 14.62 38.59
C MET A 431 7.09 14.53 38.09
N TRP A 432 7.57 15.59 37.45
CA TRP A 432 8.96 15.74 37.01
C TRP A 432 9.54 17.05 37.53
N ASP A 433 10.53 16.94 38.40
CA ASP A 433 11.21 18.10 39.01
C ASP A 433 10.26 19.06 39.74
N GLY A 434 9.24 18.51 40.41
CA GLY A 434 8.23 19.29 41.14
C GLY A 434 7.06 19.79 40.28
N GLU A 435 7.14 19.65 38.96
CA GLU A 435 6.10 20.07 38.03
C GLU A 435 5.26 18.89 37.52
N PRO A 436 3.92 19.02 37.47
CA PRO A 436 3.06 17.98 36.90
C PRO A 436 3.21 17.93 35.38
N LYS A 437 3.34 16.71 34.84
CA LYS A 437 3.41 16.42 33.41
C LYS A 437 2.36 15.41 33.01
N GLU A 438 1.90 15.48 31.76
CA GLU A 438 0.97 14.53 31.18
C GLU A 438 1.40 14.11 29.77
N LEU A 439 1.05 12.87 29.40
CA LEU A 439 1.31 12.26 28.10
C LEU A 439 0.08 11.46 27.66
N PHE A 440 -0.44 11.76 26.47
CA PHE A 440 -1.54 10.98 25.89
C PHE A 440 -1.04 9.67 25.29
N LEU A 441 -1.86 8.63 25.40
CA LEU A 441 -1.56 7.33 24.82
C LEU A 441 -2.12 7.23 23.40
N ASP A 442 -1.46 6.41 22.58
CA ASP A 442 -1.98 6.04 21.27
C ASP A 442 -3.26 5.18 21.39
N ASP A 443 -4.11 5.28 20.38
CA ASP A 443 -5.37 4.55 20.29
C ASP A 443 -5.16 3.03 20.38
N LEU A 444 -5.97 2.37 21.20
CA LEU A 444 -6.02 0.92 21.33
C LEU A 444 -7.43 0.43 21.01
N ASN A 445 -7.60 -0.20 19.86
CA ASN A 445 -8.90 -0.71 19.40
C ASN A 445 -9.11 -2.17 19.81
N VAL A 446 -10.26 -2.45 20.43
CA VAL A 446 -10.76 -3.80 20.73
C VAL A 446 -12.18 -3.98 20.18
N THR A 447 -12.50 -5.20 19.77
CA THR A 447 -13.83 -5.55 19.25
C THR A 447 -14.54 -6.45 20.26
N ILE A 448 -15.77 -6.07 20.64
CA ILE A 448 -16.65 -6.90 21.47
C ILE A 448 -17.73 -7.49 20.57
N THR A 449 -17.90 -8.80 20.61
CA THR A 449 -18.84 -9.56 19.77
C THR A 449 -19.95 -10.19 20.61
N ASP A 450 -21.18 -10.24 20.10
CA ASP A 450 -22.25 -11.02 20.75
C ASP A 450 -22.40 -12.37 20.05
N PRO A 451 -21.96 -13.48 20.65
CA PRO A 451 -22.07 -14.80 20.03
C PRO A 451 -23.52 -15.28 19.88
N ARG A 452 -24.50 -14.59 20.49
CA ARG A 452 -25.95 -14.89 20.37
C ARG A 452 -26.62 -14.09 19.24
N LYS A 453 -25.92 -13.16 18.57
CA LYS A 453 -26.45 -12.47 17.40
C LYS A 453 -26.12 -13.25 16.12
N PRO A 454 -27.09 -13.38 15.20
CA PRO A 454 -26.86 -13.85 13.84
C PRO A 454 -25.64 -13.22 13.17
N LYS A 455 -24.67 -14.04 12.79
CA LYS A 455 -23.50 -13.60 12.02
C LYS A 455 -23.48 -14.31 10.68
N VAL A 456 -23.45 -13.55 9.59
CA VAL A 456 -23.26 -14.07 8.23
C VAL A 456 -21.84 -13.71 7.77
N ILE A 457 -20.94 -14.68 7.75
CA ILE A 457 -19.61 -14.50 7.16
C ILE A 457 -19.75 -14.74 5.65
N ILE A 458 -19.24 -13.81 4.84
CA ILE A 458 -19.23 -13.93 3.39
C ILE A 458 -17.78 -13.94 2.92
N LYS A 459 -17.34 -15.00 2.24
CA LYS A 459 -16.02 -15.02 1.59
C LYS A 459 -16.22 -14.89 0.09
N ALA A 460 -15.74 -13.80 -0.50
CA ALA A 460 -15.74 -13.64 -1.94
C ALA A 460 -14.44 -14.19 -2.51
N SER A 461 -14.55 -15.17 -3.41
CA SER A 461 -13.44 -15.81 -4.09
C SER A 461 -13.55 -15.57 -5.58
N ASP A 462 -12.48 -15.10 -6.22
CA ASP A 462 -12.34 -15.08 -7.67
C ASP A 462 -11.14 -15.94 -8.10
N SER A 463 -10.88 -16.04 -9.40
CA SER A 463 -9.76 -16.83 -9.91
C SER A 463 -8.39 -16.30 -9.49
N ALA A 464 -8.30 -15.05 -9.02
CA ALA A 464 -7.06 -14.49 -8.54
C ALA A 464 -6.82 -14.84 -7.06
N LYS A 465 -7.77 -14.53 -6.17
CA LYS A 465 -7.66 -14.73 -4.71
C LYS A 465 -9.02 -14.76 -3.99
N THR A 466 -8.98 -15.22 -2.74
CA THR A 466 -10.10 -15.13 -1.79
C THR A 466 -9.97 -13.94 -0.83
N ILE A 467 -11.09 -13.26 -0.61
CA ILE A 467 -11.29 -12.21 0.40
C ILE A 467 -12.36 -12.68 1.38
N GLU A 468 -12.09 -12.55 2.67
CA GLU A 468 -13.03 -12.92 3.74
C GLU A 468 -13.67 -11.66 4.35
N TYR A 469 -14.99 -11.70 4.52
CA TYR A 469 -15.77 -10.63 5.09
C TYR A 469 -16.67 -11.13 6.22
N ASP A 470 -16.79 -10.28 7.22
CA ASP A 470 -17.50 -10.54 8.45
C ASP A 470 -18.63 -9.50 8.63
N SER A 471 -19.89 -9.93 8.49
CA SER A 471 -21.05 -9.03 8.66
C SER A 471 -21.19 -8.47 10.07
N SER A 472 -20.50 -9.01 11.07
CA SER A 472 -20.49 -8.47 12.45
C SER A 472 -19.55 -7.28 12.63
N VAL A 473 -18.64 -7.03 11.68
CA VAL A 473 -17.63 -5.95 11.73
C VAL A 473 -17.82 -4.92 10.62
N LYS A 474 -18.36 -5.32 9.45
CA LYS A 474 -18.46 -4.45 8.26
C LYS A 474 -19.89 -4.37 7.70
N ALA A 475 -20.87 -4.19 8.58
CA ALA A 475 -22.28 -4.42 8.28
C ALA A 475 -22.89 -3.61 7.11
N ASN A 476 -22.23 -2.58 6.56
CA ASN A 476 -22.82 -1.70 5.53
C ASN A 476 -21.82 -1.10 4.51
N ASN A 477 -20.65 -1.69 4.26
CA ASN A 477 -19.74 -1.12 3.24
C ASN A 477 -20.26 -1.41 1.82
N THR A 478 -21.12 -0.53 1.31
CA THR A 478 -21.64 -0.53 -0.07
C THR A 478 -20.78 0.27 -1.06
N ASP A 479 -19.77 0.99 -0.57
CA ASP A 479 -19.14 2.08 -1.33
C ASP A 479 -17.84 1.70 -2.03
N GLU A 480 -17.20 0.58 -1.65
CA GLU A 480 -16.01 0.08 -2.34
C GLU A 480 -16.41 -0.88 -3.47
N ASN A 481 -16.03 -0.55 -4.72
CA ASN A 481 -16.20 -1.46 -5.84
C ASN A 481 -15.17 -2.59 -5.73
N TYR A 482 -15.64 -3.81 -5.50
CA TYR A 482 -14.81 -5.01 -5.56
C TYR A 482 -14.79 -5.52 -6.99
N LYS A 483 -13.72 -5.22 -7.72
CA LYS A 483 -13.48 -5.82 -9.02
C LYS A 483 -13.08 -7.27 -8.85
N LEU A 484 -13.76 -8.13 -9.58
CA LEU A 484 -13.54 -9.55 -9.57
C LEU A 484 -13.05 -10.00 -10.92
N TYR A 485 -12.08 -10.91 -10.91
CA TYR A 485 -11.51 -11.45 -12.14
C TYR A 485 -12.09 -12.84 -12.42
N GLY A 486 -12.91 -12.86 -13.47
CA GLY A 486 -13.65 -14.01 -14.00
C GLY A 486 -14.52 -14.74 -13.00
N LYS A 487 -14.45 -16.08 -12.93
CA LYS A 487 -15.44 -16.85 -12.17
C LYS A 487 -15.29 -16.52 -10.69
N SER A 488 -16.38 -16.00 -10.16
CA SER A 488 -16.40 -15.48 -8.81
C SER A 488 -17.52 -16.12 -8.02
N THR A 489 -17.24 -16.43 -6.76
CA THR A 489 -18.15 -17.14 -5.86
C THR A 489 -18.19 -16.43 -4.52
N LEU A 490 -19.32 -16.56 -3.83
CA LEU A 490 -19.50 -16.12 -2.45
C LEU A 490 -19.73 -17.33 -1.58
N GLN A 491 -18.78 -17.68 -0.72
CA GLN A 491 -19.03 -18.57 0.40
C GLN A 491 -19.86 -17.83 1.43
N ILE A 492 -20.94 -18.43 1.91
CA ILE A 492 -21.74 -17.85 2.99
C ILE A 492 -21.83 -18.82 4.16
N ASP A 493 -21.44 -18.35 5.33
CA ASP A 493 -21.53 -19.10 6.60
C ASP A 493 -22.39 -18.31 7.59
N ALA A 494 -23.54 -18.87 7.95
CA ALA A 494 -24.39 -18.34 9.02
C ALA A 494 -24.00 -19.00 10.35
N ILE A 495 -23.65 -18.19 11.33
CA ILE A 495 -23.20 -18.59 12.68
C ILE A 495 -24.15 -17.96 13.70
N GLY A 496 -24.54 -18.74 14.72
CA GLY A 496 -25.41 -18.25 15.79
C GLY A 496 -26.87 -18.03 15.38
N VAL A 497 -27.30 -18.57 14.23
CA VAL A 497 -28.70 -18.54 13.76
C VAL A 497 -29.18 -19.95 13.52
N ASP A 498 -30.32 -20.30 14.09
CA ASP A 498 -31.09 -21.48 13.68
C ASP A 498 -31.86 -21.13 12.40
N ALA A 499 -31.17 -21.04 11.26
CA ALA A 499 -31.78 -20.85 9.95
C ALA A 499 -31.43 -22.04 9.05
N LYS A 500 -32.42 -22.57 8.34
CA LYS A 500 -32.23 -23.73 7.45
C LYS A 500 -31.74 -23.31 6.06
N TYR A 501 -32.21 -22.16 5.59
CA TYR A 501 -31.94 -21.64 4.25
C TYR A 501 -31.46 -20.19 4.31
N LEU A 502 -30.65 -19.82 3.32
CA LEU A 502 -30.42 -18.45 2.93
C LEU A 502 -31.10 -18.25 1.58
N ARG A 503 -32.06 -17.33 1.50
CA ARG A 503 -32.53 -16.84 0.20
C ARG A 503 -31.69 -15.63 -0.21
N TYR A 504 -31.31 -15.57 -1.47
CA TYR A 504 -30.46 -14.52 -1.99
C TYR A 504 -30.87 -14.11 -3.41
N ARG A 505 -30.49 -12.89 -3.80
CA ARG A 505 -30.58 -12.41 -5.19
C ARG A 505 -29.46 -11.43 -5.46
N PHE A 506 -29.07 -11.32 -6.72
CA PHE A 506 -28.15 -10.28 -7.17
C PHE A 506 -28.93 -9.14 -7.81
N ASN A 507 -28.81 -7.93 -7.26
CA ASN A 507 -29.60 -6.77 -7.64
C ASN A 507 -31.11 -7.00 -7.42
N SER A 508 -31.83 -5.95 -7.02
CA SER A 508 -33.23 -6.10 -6.59
C SER A 508 -34.21 -6.54 -7.70
N LYS A 509 -33.74 -6.65 -8.96
CA LYS A 509 -34.50 -7.06 -10.14
C LYS A 509 -34.49 -8.57 -10.40
N ASN A 510 -33.55 -9.32 -9.79
CA ASN A 510 -33.45 -10.76 -10.00
C ASN A 510 -34.38 -11.54 -9.05
N GLU A 511 -34.81 -12.72 -9.48
CA GLU A 511 -35.61 -13.64 -8.67
C GLU A 511 -34.82 -14.15 -7.46
N TRP A 512 -35.52 -14.45 -6.36
CA TRP A 512 -34.92 -15.04 -5.18
C TRP A 512 -34.50 -16.49 -5.44
N LYS A 513 -33.25 -16.81 -5.17
CA LYS A 513 -32.70 -18.16 -5.14
C LYS A 513 -32.53 -18.60 -3.69
N TYR A 514 -32.57 -19.90 -3.42
CA TYR A 514 -32.46 -20.47 -2.08
C TYR A 514 -31.23 -21.39 -1.99
N MET A 515 -30.48 -21.30 -0.89
CA MET A 515 -29.39 -22.21 -0.56
C MET A 515 -29.56 -22.75 0.86
N GLU A 516 -29.29 -24.05 1.07
CA GLU A 516 -29.30 -24.65 2.40
C GLU A 516 -28.00 -24.33 3.15
N LEU A 517 -28.12 -23.92 4.42
CA LEU A 517 -26.97 -23.46 5.22
C LEU A 517 -26.17 -24.62 5.85
N ASN A 518 -26.73 -25.83 5.92
CA ASN A 518 -26.08 -27.00 6.51
C ASN A 518 -25.48 -27.94 5.44
N ARG A 519 -24.13 -28.04 5.39
CA ARG A 519 -23.41 -28.97 4.47
C ARG A 519 -23.81 -30.42 4.66
N GLU A 520 -24.11 -30.84 5.89
CA GLU A 520 -24.52 -32.22 6.15
C GLU A 520 -25.79 -32.62 5.41
N ASN A 521 -26.66 -31.64 5.13
CA ASN A 521 -27.89 -31.90 4.40
C ASN A 521 -27.65 -32.13 2.92
N ASP A 522 -26.64 -31.50 2.31
CA ASP A 522 -26.30 -31.72 0.89
C ASP A 522 -25.55 -33.03 0.64
N ILE A 523 -24.91 -33.61 1.67
CA ILE A 523 -24.24 -34.91 1.54
C ILE A 523 -25.29 -36.02 1.58
N ASP A 524 -25.35 -36.84 0.54
CA ASP A 524 -26.11 -38.09 0.57
C ASP A 524 -25.28 -39.19 1.27
N LYS A 525 -25.30 -39.14 2.62
CA LYS A 525 -24.57 -40.09 3.48
C LYS A 525 -25.08 -41.53 3.36
N GLU A 526 -26.28 -41.75 2.83
CA GLU A 526 -26.87 -43.07 2.64
C GLU A 526 -26.24 -43.84 1.47
N LYS A 527 -25.51 -43.14 0.59
CA LYS A 527 -24.87 -43.72 -0.60
C LYS A 527 -23.36 -43.53 -0.63
N PRO A 528 -22.61 -44.18 0.28
CA PRO A 528 -21.15 -44.16 0.22
C PRO A 528 -20.64 -44.85 -1.05
N ASN A 529 -19.54 -44.32 -1.59
CA ASN A 529 -18.91 -44.71 -2.86
C ASN A 529 -19.72 -44.34 -4.10
N TYR A 530 -20.41 -43.21 -4.05
CA TYR A 530 -21.08 -42.61 -5.20
C TYR A 530 -20.71 -41.13 -5.32
N LEU A 531 -20.83 -40.60 -6.53
CA LEU A 531 -20.82 -39.17 -6.81
C LEU A 531 -22.04 -38.82 -7.66
N THR A 532 -22.46 -37.56 -7.61
CA THR A 532 -23.46 -37.03 -8.52
C THR A 532 -22.78 -36.80 -9.87
N GLN A 533 -23.45 -37.12 -10.98
CA GLN A 533 -22.87 -37.06 -12.32
C GLN A 533 -23.85 -36.45 -13.31
N MET A 534 -23.32 -35.61 -14.19
CA MET A 534 -23.99 -35.11 -15.38
C MET A 534 -23.18 -35.52 -16.62
N SER A 535 -23.84 -36.23 -17.52
CA SER A 535 -23.28 -36.60 -18.82
C SER A 535 -23.52 -35.53 -19.87
N TYR A 536 -22.71 -35.55 -20.91
CA TYR A 536 -22.76 -34.61 -22.03
C TYR A 536 -22.97 -35.33 -23.36
N ASP A 537 -23.67 -34.68 -24.27
CA ASP A 537 -23.78 -35.14 -25.65
C ASP A 537 -22.49 -34.85 -26.41
N VAL A 538 -21.83 -35.92 -26.84
CA VAL A 538 -20.61 -35.89 -27.66
C VAL A 538 -20.85 -36.46 -29.06
N SER A 539 -22.09 -36.45 -29.52
CA SER A 539 -22.46 -36.96 -30.85
C SER A 539 -21.82 -36.15 -31.98
N HIS A 540 -21.63 -34.84 -31.79
CA HIS A 540 -20.93 -33.95 -32.73
C HIS A 540 -19.42 -34.20 -32.78
N MET A 541 -18.85 -34.78 -31.72
CA MET A 541 -17.42 -35.01 -31.62
C MET A 541 -16.99 -36.18 -32.53
N PRO A 542 -15.91 -36.08 -33.31
CA PRO A 542 -15.48 -37.17 -34.18
C PRO A 542 -14.84 -38.34 -33.40
N LEU A 543 -15.03 -39.57 -33.86
CA LEU A 543 -14.50 -40.78 -33.20
C LEU A 543 -13.00 -40.94 -33.48
N ARG A 544 -12.15 -40.89 -32.44
CA ARG A 544 -10.68 -41.07 -32.51
C ARG A 544 -10.00 -40.23 -33.60
N SER A 545 -10.46 -39.00 -33.80
CA SER A 545 -9.84 -38.02 -34.70
C SER A 545 -10.14 -36.61 -34.20
N ASN A 546 -9.44 -35.60 -34.74
CA ASN A 546 -9.54 -34.20 -34.34
C ASN A 546 -9.25 -33.97 -32.83
N GLU A 547 -7.99 -34.16 -32.45
CA GLU A 547 -7.53 -33.95 -31.07
C GLU A 547 -7.78 -32.53 -30.57
N GLU A 548 -7.66 -31.52 -31.45
CA GLU A 548 -7.88 -30.12 -31.07
C GLU A 548 -9.30 -29.90 -30.53
N MET A 549 -10.30 -30.46 -31.20
CA MET A 549 -11.70 -30.39 -30.76
C MET A 549 -11.90 -31.13 -29.43
N TRP A 550 -11.33 -32.32 -29.25
CA TRP A 550 -11.41 -33.07 -27.99
C TRP A 550 -10.63 -32.43 -26.84
N ASN A 551 -9.55 -31.71 -27.14
CA ASN A 551 -8.77 -30.97 -26.16
C ASN A 551 -9.48 -29.66 -25.75
N ASN A 552 -10.52 -29.24 -26.48
CA ASN A 552 -11.33 -28.07 -26.18
C ASN A 552 -12.52 -28.42 -25.27
N ARG A 553 -12.46 -28.01 -24.00
CA ARG A 553 -13.54 -28.21 -23.02
C ARG A 553 -14.89 -27.65 -23.46
N ASN A 554 -14.89 -26.52 -24.15
CA ASN A 554 -16.14 -25.87 -24.58
C ASN A 554 -16.86 -26.70 -25.64
N GLU A 555 -16.11 -27.46 -26.45
CA GLU A 555 -16.68 -28.39 -27.42
C GLU A 555 -17.08 -29.71 -26.77
N VAL A 556 -16.26 -30.28 -25.88
CA VAL A 556 -16.56 -31.53 -25.16
C VAL A 556 -17.80 -31.39 -24.25
N PHE A 557 -17.93 -30.25 -23.57
CA PHE A 557 -19.00 -29.98 -22.62
C PHE A 557 -20.06 -29.00 -23.15
N LYS A 558 -20.24 -28.95 -24.47
CA LYS A 558 -21.14 -28.03 -25.16
C LYS A 558 -22.62 -28.25 -24.85
N GLU A 559 -23.05 -29.52 -24.83
CA GLU A 559 -24.46 -29.90 -24.69
C GLU A 559 -24.69 -30.84 -23.50
N PRO A 560 -25.03 -30.33 -22.30
CA PRO A 560 -25.33 -31.16 -21.12
C PRO A 560 -26.71 -31.85 -21.19
N PHE A 561 -26.83 -33.03 -20.58
CA PHE A 561 -28.11 -33.70 -20.36
C PHE A 561 -28.75 -33.31 -19.01
N PHE A 562 -29.26 -32.06 -18.89
CA PHE A 562 -29.77 -31.51 -17.62
C PHE A 562 -30.87 -32.33 -16.92
N LYS A 563 -31.69 -33.05 -17.68
CA LYS A 563 -32.79 -33.88 -17.13
C LYS A 563 -32.34 -35.24 -16.60
N ASP A 564 -31.04 -35.51 -16.66
CA ASP A 564 -30.47 -36.83 -16.40
C ASP A 564 -29.19 -36.73 -15.54
N ILE A 565 -29.26 -35.86 -14.53
CA ILE A 565 -28.31 -35.85 -13.44
C ILE A 565 -28.57 -37.09 -12.59
N THR A 566 -27.57 -37.97 -12.51
CA THR A 566 -27.69 -39.28 -11.85
C THR A 566 -26.59 -39.46 -10.81
N GLN A 567 -26.57 -40.59 -10.12
CA GLN A 567 -25.49 -40.96 -9.20
C GLN A 567 -24.66 -42.09 -9.82
N ILE A 568 -23.35 -41.91 -9.85
CA ILE A 568 -22.39 -42.85 -10.43
C ILE A 568 -21.55 -43.50 -9.33
N SER A 569 -21.39 -44.82 -9.40
CA SER A 569 -20.57 -45.58 -8.46
C SER A 569 -19.09 -45.25 -8.64
N THR A 570 -18.37 -44.93 -7.56
CA THR A 570 -16.91 -44.71 -7.57
C THR A 570 -16.11 -46.00 -7.30
N LYS A 571 -16.74 -47.18 -7.42
CA LYS A 571 -16.00 -48.44 -7.42
C LYS A 571 -15.27 -48.61 -8.75
N VAL A 572 -14.06 -49.12 -8.71
CA VAL A 572 -13.30 -49.42 -9.93
C VAL A 572 -13.89 -50.68 -10.58
N SER A 573 -14.33 -50.57 -11.82
CA SER A 573 -14.69 -51.73 -12.64
C SER A 573 -13.41 -52.39 -13.18
N SER A 574 -13.24 -53.69 -12.96
CA SER A 574 -12.08 -54.48 -13.43
C SER A 574 -12.48 -55.86 -13.97
N GLY A 575 -11.71 -56.39 -14.93
CA GLY A 575 -11.86 -57.74 -15.48
C GLY A 575 -12.51 -57.84 -16.88
N THR A 576 -12.51 -59.04 -17.48
CA THR A 576 -12.98 -59.31 -18.87
C THR A 576 -14.43 -59.78 -18.98
N LYS A 577 -15.18 -59.86 -17.88
CA LYS A 577 -16.49 -60.54 -17.81
C LYS A 577 -17.72 -59.62 -17.65
N GLY A 578 -17.55 -58.30 -17.63
CA GLY A 578 -18.68 -57.36 -17.42
C GLY A 578 -18.55 -56.07 -18.22
N GLN A 579 -19.51 -55.81 -19.13
CA GLN A 579 -19.57 -54.60 -19.94
C GLN A 579 -19.59 -53.34 -19.06
N TYR A 580 -18.59 -52.46 -19.22
CA TYR A 580 -18.39 -51.18 -18.52
C TYR A 580 -19.48 -50.14 -18.86
N VAL A 581 -19.85 -50.07 -20.14
CA VAL A 581 -20.92 -49.19 -20.62
C VAL A 581 -22.12 -49.98 -21.13
N GLU A 582 -23.27 -49.32 -21.16
CA GLU A 582 -24.49 -49.80 -21.83
C GLU A 582 -25.07 -48.73 -22.76
N LYS A 583 -25.79 -49.14 -23.79
CA LYS A 583 -26.38 -48.24 -24.78
C LYS A 583 -27.71 -47.71 -24.26
N GLU A 584 -27.93 -46.40 -24.37
CA GLU A 584 -29.16 -45.74 -23.93
C GLU A 584 -29.63 -44.73 -25.00
N GLU A 585 -30.94 -44.64 -25.21
CA GLU A 585 -31.56 -43.66 -26.11
C GLU A 585 -32.21 -42.54 -25.29
N ILE A 586 -31.85 -41.29 -25.58
CA ILE A 586 -32.33 -40.10 -24.88
C ILE A 586 -33.06 -39.19 -25.84
N LYS A 587 -34.26 -38.75 -25.45
CA LYS A 587 -35.02 -37.74 -26.17
C LYS A 587 -34.60 -36.35 -25.70
N LYS A 588 -33.96 -35.57 -26.58
CA LYS A 588 -33.62 -34.16 -26.37
C LYS A 588 -34.87 -33.29 -26.29
N GLU A 589 -34.72 -32.09 -25.73
CA GLU A 589 -35.83 -31.13 -25.59
C GLU A 589 -36.43 -30.67 -26.93
N ASN A 590 -35.60 -30.60 -27.97
CA ASN A 590 -36.03 -30.34 -29.35
C ASN A 590 -36.75 -31.54 -30.01
N GLY A 591 -36.92 -32.66 -29.30
CA GLY A 591 -37.60 -33.86 -29.78
C GLY A 591 -36.70 -34.89 -30.46
N ASN A 592 -35.43 -34.56 -30.73
CA ASN A 592 -34.48 -35.48 -31.37
C ASN A 592 -34.07 -36.61 -30.42
N ILE A 593 -33.96 -37.83 -30.95
CA ILE A 593 -33.43 -38.97 -30.18
C ILE A 593 -31.93 -39.07 -30.45
N VAL A 594 -31.14 -39.08 -29.37
CA VAL A 594 -29.70 -39.30 -29.42
C VAL A 594 -29.37 -40.58 -28.67
N THR A 595 -28.47 -41.39 -29.24
CA THR A 595 -27.90 -42.56 -28.58
C THR A 595 -26.65 -42.14 -27.81
N ARG A 596 -26.53 -42.57 -26.56
CA ARG A 596 -25.28 -42.46 -25.80
C ARG A 596 -24.84 -43.80 -25.21
N TRP A 597 -23.59 -43.83 -24.78
CA TRP A 597 -23.05 -44.90 -23.95
C TRP A 597 -22.99 -44.44 -22.50
N LYS A 598 -23.68 -45.17 -21.62
CA LYS A 598 -23.81 -44.86 -20.20
C LYS A 598 -22.83 -45.73 -19.40
N PRO A 599 -21.89 -45.15 -18.64
CA PRO A 599 -20.97 -45.91 -17.81
C PRO A 599 -21.68 -46.44 -16.54
N LYS A 600 -21.33 -47.65 -16.10
CA LYS A 600 -21.85 -48.26 -14.85
C LYS A 600 -21.10 -47.78 -13.61
N THR A 601 -19.83 -47.43 -13.77
CA THR A 601 -18.97 -46.91 -12.71
C THR A 601 -18.20 -45.71 -13.24
N LEU A 602 -17.81 -44.81 -12.35
CA LEU A 602 -16.97 -43.67 -12.71
C LEU A 602 -15.54 -44.12 -12.99
N PHE A 603 -15.03 -45.04 -12.16
CA PHE A 603 -13.69 -45.56 -12.33
C PHE A 603 -13.68 -46.91 -13.05
N VAL A 604 -12.73 -47.09 -13.95
CA VAL A 604 -12.54 -48.30 -14.77
C VAL A 604 -11.06 -48.60 -14.96
N GLU A 605 -10.69 -49.87 -14.82
CA GLU A 605 -9.34 -50.36 -15.03
C GLU A 605 -9.19 -50.91 -16.45
N ASN A 606 -8.48 -50.14 -17.30
CA ASN A 606 -8.10 -50.47 -18.68
C ASN A 606 -8.96 -51.55 -19.36
N TYR A 607 -10.13 -51.13 -19.85
CA TYR A 607 -11.15 -51.99 -20.43
C TYR A 607 -11.24 -51.75 -21.94
N ASP A 608 -11.15 -52.80 -22.76
CA ASP A 608 -11.39 -52.66 -24.22
C ASP A 608 -12.89 -52.53 -24.51
N VAL A 609 -13.39 -51.29 -24.50
CA VAL A 609 -14.80 -50.97 -24.73
C VAL A 609 -15.19 -51.16 -26.20
N SER A 610 -14.28 -50.87 -27.11
CA SER A 610 -14.51 -50.95 -28.55
C SER A 610 -14.90 -52.34 -29.05
N SER A 611 -14.48 -53.40 -28.34
CA SER A 611 -14.80 -54.79 -28.67
C SER A 611 -16.29 -55.15 -28.60
N TYR A 612 -17.09 -54.44 -27.79
CA TYR A 612 -18.53 -54.73 -27.61
C TYR A 612 -19.44 -53.50 -27.70
N ALA A 613 -18.88 -52.29 -27.69
CA ALA A 613 -19.62 -51.03 -27.83
C ALA A 613 -19.10 -50.20 -29.03
N PRO A 614 -19.52 -50.53 -30.27
CA PRO A 614 -19.09 -49.81 -31.46
C PRO A 614 -19.49 -48.33 -31.42
N GLY A 615 -18.55 -47.44 -31.75
CA GLY A 615 -18.77 -46.00 -31.72
C GLY A 615 -18.82 -45.39 -30.32
N TYR A 616 -18.32 -46.11 -29.31
CA TYR A 616 -18.18 -45.62 -27.95
C TYR A 616 -17.41 -44.31 -27.87
N LYS A 617 -18.02 -43.34 -27.17
CA LYS A 617 -17.47 -42.05 -26.74
C LYS A 617 -18.26 -41.64 -25.49
N GLU A 618 -17.62 -40.96 -24.56
CA GLU A 618 -18.31 -40.40 -23.40
C GLU A 618 -17.69 -39.08 -22.94
N ALA A 619 -18.51 -38.26 -22.28
CA ALA A 619 -18.04 -37.13 -21.50
C ALA A 619 -18.97 -36.93 -20.30
N SER A 620 -18.39 -36.65 -19.14
CA SER A 620 -19.15 -36.41 -17.93
C SER A 620 -18.43 -35.48 -16.97
N LYS A 621 -19.23 -34.79 -16.14
CA LYS A 621 -18.79 -34.09 -14.94
C LYS A 621 -19.39 -34.79 -13.73
N SER A 622 -18.59 -35.02 -12.70
CA SER A 622 -19.02 -35.69 -11.47
C SER A 622 -18.59 -34.91 -10.23
N TRP A 623 -19.43 -34.83 -9.21
CA TRP A 623 -19.17 -34.05 -8.01
C TRP A 623 -19.82 -34.63 -6.76
N GLY A 624 -19.34 -34.16 -5.61
CA GLY A 624 -19.81 -34.61 -4.30
C GLY A 624 -18.72 -34.40 -3.27
N TYR A 625 -18.63 -35.28 -2.29
CA TYR A 625 -17.75 -35.13 -1.14
C TYR A 625 -16.85 -36.34 -0.95
N MET A 626 -15.67 -36.13 -0.40
CA MET A 626 -14.68 -37.16 -0.11
C MET A 626 -14.26 -37.10 1.36
N THR A 627 -14.11 -38.26 2.00
CA THR A 627 -13.59 -38.36 3.37
C THR A 627 -12.30 -39.16 3.40
N VAL A 628 -11.35 -38.78 4.26
CA VAL A 628 -10.12 -39.54 4.52
C VAL A 628 -10.22 -40.37 5.81
N PRO A 629 -9.56 -41.55 5.88
CA PRO A 629 -9.65 -42.43 7.05
C PRO A 629 -8.83 -41.92 8.26
N GLU A 630 -7.83 -41.07 8.03
CA GLU A 630 -6.86 -40.60 9.02
C GLU A 630 -6.35 -39.21 8.66
N ASP A 631 -5.89 -38.45 9.65
CA ASP A 631 -5.21 -37.16 9.43
C ASP A 631 -3.87 -37.35 8.71
N GLY A 632 -3.53 -36.47 7.78
CA GLY A 632 -2.21 -36.47 7.15
C GLY A 632 -2.12 -35.64 5.87
N GLU A 633 -0.96 -35.71 5.23
CA GLU A 633 -0.72 -35.12 3.90
C GLU A 633 -0.95 -36.17 2.82
N TYR A 634 -1.90 -35.90 1.93
CA TYR A 634 -2.29 -36.79 0.85
C TYR A 634 -1.82 -36.24 -0.49
N THR A 635 -1.22 -37.10 -1.30
CA THR A 635 -0.82 -36.81 -2.68
C THR A 635 -1.63 -37.69 -3.61
N PHE A 636 -2.29 -37.09 -4.61
CA PHE A 636 -3.18 -37.78 -5.55
C PHE A 636 -2.53 -37.93 -6.93
N LYS A 637 -2.92 -38.98 -7.64
CA LYS A 637 -2.49 -39.25 -9.01
C LYS A 637 -3.65 -39.83 -9.80
N ALA A 638 -3.99 -39.23 -10.93
CA ALA A 638 -4.98 -39.79 -11.83
C ALA A 638 -4.32 -40.75 -12.83
N ILE A 639 -5.03 -41.83 -13.15
CA ILE A 639 -4.73 -42.78 -14.21
C ILE A 639 -5.87 -42.71 -15.21
N THR A 640 -5.62 -42.18 -16.41
CA THR A 640 -6.70 -41.89 -17.38
C THR A 640 -6.26 -42.11 -18.81
N ASP A 641 -7.08 -42.83 -19.59
CA ASP A 641 -7.08 -42.83 -21.06
C ASP A 641 -7.94 -41.63 -21.48
N ASP A 642 -7.35 -40.76 -22.30
CA ASP A 642 -7.89 -39.45 -22.66
C ASP A 642 -8.08 -38.46 -21.48
N GLY A 643 -9.08 -37.59 -21.60
CA GLY A 643 -9.17 -36.36 -20.86
C GLY A 643 -9.65 -36.52 -19.44
N PHE A 644 -8.88 -35.98 -18.50
CA PHE A 644 -9.26 -35.89 -17.09
C PHE A 644 -8.92 -34.52 -16.49
N TYR A 645 -9.82 -34.04 -15.64
CA TYR A 645 -9.50 -33.02 -14.65
C TYR A 645 -10.13 -33.39 -13.31
N GLY A 646 -9.41 -33.16 -12.22
CA GLY A 646 -9.99 -33.26 -10.90
C GLY A 646 -9.47 -32.21 -9.94
N ASN A 647 -10.35 -31.74 -9.06
CA ASN A 647 -9.99 -30.91 -7.93
C ASN A 647 -10.68 -31.36 -6.63
N ILE A 648 -10.08 -30.93 -5.52
CA ILE A 648 -10.62 -31.03 -4.17
C ILE A 648 -10.63 -29.64 -3.55
N THR A 649 -11.71 -29.29 -2.85
CA THR A 649 -11.79 -28.02 -2.14
C THR A 649 -11.38 -28.19 -0.68
N VAL A 650 -10.38 -27.43 -0.24
CA VAL A 650 -9.87 -27.43 1.15
C VAL A 650 -9.75 -25.99 1.61
N ASP A 651 -10.34 -25.64 2.75
CA ASP A 651 -10.32 -24.28 3.33
C ASP A 651 -10.81 -23.16 2.40
N GLY A 652 -11.72 -23.50 1.47
CA GLY A 652 -12.26 -22.56 0.47
C GLY A 652 -11.37 -22.39 -0.78
N GLU A 653 -10.24 -23.10 -0.85
CA GLU A 653 -9.35 -23.10 -2.02
C GLU A 653 -9.48 -24.41 -2.81
N SER A 654 -9.59 -24.29 -4.13
CA SER A 654 -9.61 -25.44 -5.04
C SER A 654 -8.20 -25.92 -5.32
N LYS A 655 -7.90 -27.16 -4.94
CA LYS A 655 -6.60 -27.81 -5.15
C LYS A 655 -6.72 -28.85 -6.26
N VAL A 656 -5.95 -28.69 -7.32
CA VAL A 656 -5.92 -29.62 -8.45
C VAL A 656 -5.30 -30.94 -8.00
N ILE A 657 -6.03 -32.05 -8.20
CA ILE A 657 -5.54 -33.40 -7.92
C ILE A 657 -5.07 -34.13 -9.18
N GLY A 658 -5.37 -33.58 -10.36
CA GLY A 658 -4.73 -33.98 -11.62
C GLY A 658 -5.24 -33.16 -12.81
N ASP A 659 -4.33 -32.87 -13.75
CA ASP A 659 -4.62 -32.27 -15.05
C ASP A 659 -4.14 -33.14 -16.19
N ALA A 660 -5.05 -33.71 -16.95
CA ALA A 660 -4.71 -34.23 -18.24
C ALA A 660 -5.91 -34.10 -19.18
N PHE A 661 -6.49 -32.91 -19.29
CA PHE A 661 -7.62 -32.67 -20.17
C PHE A 661 -7.17 -32.60 -21.64
N ARG A 662 -6.76 -33.74 -22.18
CA ARG A 662 -6.39 -33.92 -23.58
C ARG A 662 -6.52 -35.39 -23.96
N VAL A 663 -6.65 -35.63 -25.26
CA VAL A 663 -6.45 -36.94 -25.86
C VAL A 663 -5.05 -37.44 -25.50
N LYS A 664 -4.98 -38.67 -24.99
CA LYS A 664 -3.72 -39.30 -24.62
C LYS A 664 -3.91 -40.77 -24.31
N TRP A 665 -2.79 -41.50 -24.30
CA TRP A 665 -2.79 -42.86 -23.84
C TRP A 665 -2.72 -42.95 -22.31
N TYR A 666 -3.40 -43.95 -21.73
CA TYR A 666 -3.38 -44.18 -20.28
C TYR A 666 -1.99 -44.48 -19.68
N LYS A 667 -0.90 -44.59 -20.43
CA LYS A 667 0.45 -44.64 -19.83
C LYS A 667 1.07 -43.27 -19.62
N ASP A 668 0.53 -42.24 -20.27
CA ASP A 668 0.99 -40.86 -20.21
C ASP A 668 0.32 -40.10 -19.06
N GLN A 669 0.74 -40.43 -17.84
CA GLN A 669 0.08 -39.94 -16.64
C GLN A 669 0.38 -38.49 -16.30
N PRO A 670 -0.60 -37.73 -15.79
CA PRO A 670 -0.32 -36.41 -15.25
C PRO A 670 0.63 -36.52 -14.05
N PRO A 671 1.37 -35.45 -13.74
CA PRO A 671 2.10 -35.37 -12.48
C PRO A 671 1.13 -35.57 -11.31
N ALA A 672 1.65 -36.12 -10.22
CA ALA A 672 0.91 -36.20 -8.98
C ALA A 672 0.63 -34.79 -8.45
N SER A 673 -0.43 -34.64 -7.65
CA SER A 673 -0.77 -33.38 -7.00
C SER A 673 0.33 -32.93 -6.05
N GLU A 674 0.31 -31.65 -5.67
CA GLU A 674 1.02 -31.23 -4.46
C GLU A 674 0.42 -31.93 -3.22
N PRO A 675 1.18 -32.10 -2.12
CA PRO A 675 0.64 -32.65 -0.87
C PRO A 675 -0.48 -31.80 -0.30
N ILE A 676 -1.60 -32.44 0.05
CA ILE A 676 -2.81 -31.79 0.58
C ILE A 676 -3.07 -32.28 2.01
N LYS A 677 -3.07 -31.36 2.97
CA LYS A 677 -3.42 -31.65 4.37
C LYS A 677 -4.92 -31.92 4.50
N LEU A 678 -5.28 -33.12 4.94
CA LEU A 678 -6.66 -33.56 5.15
C LEU A 678 -6.82 -34.16 6.55
N LYS A 679 -8.00 -33.99 7.13
CA LYS A 679 -8.38 -34.44 8.47
C LYS A 679 -9.48 -35.49 8.40
N LYS A 680 -9.41 -36.47 9.28
CA LYS A 680 -10.43 -37.48 9.48
C LYS A 680 -11.71 -36.83 10.00
N GLY A 681 -12.85 -37.30 9.51
CA GLY A 681 -14.17 -36.82 9.94
C GLY A 681 -14.71 -35.65 9.12
N GLU A 682 -13.88 -35.05 8.26
CA GLU A 682 -14.27 -33.96 7.37
C GLU A 682 -14.75 -34.47 6.01
N TYR A 683 -15.71 -33.76 5.42
CA TYR A 683 -16.25 -34.01 4.08
C TYR A 683 -15.76 -32.94 3.11
N TYR A 684 -14.79 -33.29 2.27
CA TYR A 684 -14.15 -32.38 1.33
C TYR A 684 -14.88 -32.40 -0.03
N PRO A 685 -15.36 -31.26 -0.54
CA PRO A 685 -15.94 -31.19 -1.87
C PRO A 685 -14.93 -31.63 -2.94
N VAL A 686 -15.39 -32.45 -3.89
CA VAL A 686 -14.60 -32.92 -5.03
C VAL A 686 -15.37 -32.71 -6.32
N TYR A 687 -14.63 -32.47 -7.40
CA TYR A 687 -15.16 -32.29 -8.74
C TYR A 687 -14.24 -32.94 -9.76
N PHE A 688 -14.82 -33.73 -10.66
CA PHE A 688 -14.13 -34.47 -11.70
C PHE A 688 -14.76 -34.21 -13.07
N GLU A 689 -13.90 -34.09 -14.08
CA GLU A 689 -14.25 -34.06 -15.49
C GLU A 689 -13.56 -35.24 -16.15
N TYR A 690 -14.29 -35.96 -17.00
CA TYR A 690 -13.76 -37.07 -17.76
C TYR A 690 -14.35 -37.08 -19.17
N PHE A 691 -13.52 -37.38 -20.16
CA PHE A 691 -13.98 -37.77 -21.48
C PHE A 691 -13.17 -38.94 -22.03
N ASN A 692 -13.79 -39.70 -22.92
CA ASN A 692 -13.15 -40.73 -23.73
C ASN A 692 -13.57 -40.53 -25.19
N TRP A 693 -12.59 -40.41 -26.10
CA TRP A 693 -12.84 -40.17 -27.53
C TRP A 693 -13.09 -41.45 -28.34
N GLY A 694 -13.08 -42.60 -27.66
CA GLY A 694 -13.39 -43.94 -28.15
C GLY A 694 -12.20 -44.90 -28.16
N GLY A 695 -12.49 -46.19 -28.01
CA GLY A 695 -11.46 -47.24 -27.92
C GLY A 695 -11.52 -48.01 -26.61
N ALA A 696 -10.39 -48.07 -25.91
CA ALA A 696 -10.32 -48.55 -24.54
C ALA A 696 -10.74 -47.45 -23.56
N ALA A 697 -11.11 -47.82 -22.34
CA ALA A 697 -11.41 -46.88 -21.27
C ALA A 697 -10.55 -47.22 -20.05
N CYS A 698 -9.85 -46.22 -19.52
CA CYS A 698 -9.12 -46.31 -18.26
C CYS A 698 -9.37 -45.01 -17.52
N TYR A 699 -9.86 -45.07 -16.29
CA TYR A 699 -10.01 -43.90 -15.43
C TYR A 699 -10.02 -44.34 -13.97
N LYS A 700 -9.01 -43.99 -13.19
CA LYS A 700 -8.97 -44.20 -11.74
C LYS A 700 -8.11 -43.16 -11.04
N ILE A 701 -8.35 -42.96 -9.75
CA ILE A 701 -7.53 -42.08 -8.91
C ILE A 701 -6.81 -42.93 -7.88
N GLU A 702 -5.51 -42.69 -7.74
CA GLU A 702 -4.65 -43.26 -6.72
C GLU A 702 -4.16 -42.15 -5.79
N CYS A 703 -3.78 -42.51 -4.57
CA CYS A 703 -3.15 -41.57 -3.66
C CYS A 703 -2.05 -42.23 -2.83
N SER A 704 -1.28 -41.40 -2.13
CA SER A 704 -0.30 -41.80 -1.11
C SER A 704 -0.40 -40.84 0.08
N LYS A 705 -0.02 -41.32 1.27
CA LYS A 705 -0.04 -40.53 2.52
C LYS A 705 1.38 -40.30 3.02
N ASN A 706 1.69 -39.07 3.45
CA ASN A 706 2.96 -38.63 4.05
C ASN A 706 4.21 -39.02 3.24
N GLY A 707 4.08 -39.09 1.91
CA GLY A 707 5.19 -39.46 1.02
C GLY A 707 5.78 -40.84 1.28
N ASP A 708 5.03 -41.78 1.87
CA ASP A 708 5.54 -43.11 2.22
C ASP A 708 5.93 -43.93 0.97
N ARG A 709 7.22 -43.86 0.59
CA ARG A 709 7.81 -44.53 -0.57
C ARG A 709 7.89 -46.06 -0.43
N LYS A 710 7.52 -46.65 0.73
CA LYS A 710 7.61 -48.10 0.94
C LYS A 710 6.44 -48.90 0.35
N THR A 711 5.27 -48.30 0.10
CA THR A 711 4.07 -49.02 -0.40
C THR A 711 3.41 -48.49 -1.67
N GLY A 712 3.94 -47.41 -2.28
CA GLY A 712 3.48 -46.87 -3.56
C GLY A 712 2.10 -46.17 -3.52
N TYR A 713 1.71 -45.57 -4.64
CA TYR A 713 0.35 -45.05 -4.84
C TYR A 713 -0.66 -46.21 -4.84
N LYS A 714 -1.80 -46.03 -4.17
CA LYS A 714 -2.88 -47.02 -4.11
C LYS A 714 -4.19 -46.36 -4.53
N GLU A 715 -5.05 -47.11 -5.20
CA GLU A 715 -6.41 -46.65 -5.54
C GLU A 715 -7.11 -46.08 -4.30
N VAL A 716 -7.79 -44.94 -4.47
CA VAL A 716 -8.43 -44.20 -3.37
C VAL A 716 -9.36 -45.08 -2.54
N GLY A 717 -10.15 -45.95 -3.17
CA GLY A 717 -11.01 -46.92 -2.48
C GLY A 717 -10.23 -47.95 -1.64
N LYS A 718 -9.06 -48.39 -2.09
CA LYS A 718 -8.17 -49.31 -1.35
C LYS A 718 -7.47 -48.62 -0.17
N MET A 719 -7.36 -47.29 -0.21
CA MET A 719 -6.88 -46.47 0.91
C MET A 719 -7.96 -46.13 1.93
N GLY A 720 -9.19 -46.63 1.78
CA GLY A 720 -10.29 -46.34 2.69
C GLY A 720 -10.90 -44.94 2.51
N ILE A 721 -10.54 -44.23 1.43
CA ILE A 721 -11.21 -42.99 1.03
C ILE A 721 -12.59 -43.34 0.49
N LYS A 722 -13.61 -42.61 0.94
CA LYS A 722 -15.01 -42.77 0.50
C LYS A 722 -15.49 -41.50 -0.16
N PHE A 723 -16.31 -41.68 -1.19
CA PHE A 723 -17.04 -40.61 -1.87
C PHE A 723 -18.52 -40.62 -1.51
N TYR A 724 -19.16 -39.46 -1.55
CA TYR A 724 -20.59 -39.29 -1.28
C TYR A 724 -21.19 -38.34 -2.31
N PRO A 725 -22.35 -38.66 -2.91
CA PRO A 725 -22.99 -37.77 -3.86
C PRO A 725 -23.50 -36.51 -3.15
N SER A 726 -23.61 -35.43 -3.92
CA SER A 726 -24.34 -34.22 -3.52
C SER A 726 -25.82 -34.40 -3.83
N LYS A 727 -26.70 -33.97 -2.94
CA LYS A 727 -28.15 -33.91 -3.20
C LYS A 727 -28.51 -32.76 -4.13
N SER A 728 -27.60 -31.79 -4.27
CA SER A 728 -27.74 -30.68 -5.18
C SER A 728 -27.39 -31.04 -6.62
N ASN A 729 -28.22 -30.51 -7.54
CA ASN A 729 -27.93 -30.46 -8.97
C ASN A 729 -26.98 -29.30 -9.32
N LEU A 730 -26.67 -28.40 -8.37
CA LEU A 730 -25.58 -27.42 -8.51
C LEU A 730 -24.24 -28.17 -8.46
N PRO A 731 -23.27 -27.80 -9.31
CA PRO A 731 -23.04 -26.44 -9.82
C PRO A 731 -23.73 -26.12 -11.16
N THR A 732 -24.60 -26.99 -11.69
CA THR A 732 -24.87 -27.03 -13.13
C THR A 732 -25.79 -25.97 -13.72
N LEU A 733 -26.21 -24.90 -13.03
CA LEU A 733 -27.04 -23.90 -13.71
C LEU A 733 -26.27 -22.95 -14.63
N ASP A 734 -24.97 -22.72 -14.43
CA ASP A 734 -24.10 -21.95 -15.36
C ASP A 734 -22.59 -22.34 -15.30
N ALA A 735 -22.23 -23.47 -14.67
CA ALA A 735 -20.85 -23.72 -14.26
C ALA A 735 -19.95 -24.46 -15.27
N ASN A 736 -18.86 -23.78 -15.65
CA ASN A 736 -17.59 -24.44 -15.96
C ASN A 736 -16.65 -24.42 -14.73
N ASN A 737 -16.25 -25.64 -14.34
CA ASN A 737 -15.01 -26.05 -13.65
C ASN A 737 -14.92 -25.93 -12.12
N GLY A 738 -15.90 -26.45 -11.38
CA GLY A 738 -15.69 -26.81 -9.96
C GLY A 738 -16.97 -27.08 -9.17
N PHE A 739 -16.86 -27.94 -8.17
CA PHE A 739 -17.85 -28.13 -7.10
C PHE A 739 -17.17 -27.84 -5.76
N MET A 740 -17.62 -26.75 -5.13
CA MET A 740 -17.10 -26.29 -3.84
C MET A 740 -18.05 -26.65 -2.68
N GLY A 741 -19.14 -27.39 -2.94
CA GLY A 741 -20.20 -27.70 -1.99
C GLY A 741 -21.35 -26.70 -2.00
N SER A 742 -22.44 -27.00 -1.28
CA SER A 742 -23.69 -26.21 -1.25
C SER A 742 -23.62 -24.83 -0.57
N LYS A 743 -22.45 -24.41 -0.07
CA LYS A 743 -22.25 -23.15 0.66
C LYS A 743 -21.81 -21.95 -0.18
N PHE A 744 -21.78 -22.10 -1.51
CA PHE A 744 -21.24 -21.09 -2.41
C PHE A 744 -22.31 -20.59 -3.37
N ILE A 745 -22.36 -19.28 -3.58
CA ILE A 745 -23.19 -18.60 -4.57
C ILE A 745 -22.28 -18.16 -5.71
N ASP A 746 -22.52 -18.62 -6.92
CA ASP A 746 -21.87 -18.07 -8.11
C ASP A 746 -22.35 -16.62 -8.32
N ILE A 747 -21.42 -15.68 -8.43
CA ILE A 747 -21.71 -14.32 -8.89
C ILE A 747 -21.94 -14.40 -10.40
N PRO A 748 -22.97 -13.71 -10.96
CA PRO A 748 -23.23 -13.79 -12.39
C PRO A 748 -22.03 -13.29 -13.21
N THR A 749 -21.77 -13.94 -14.34
CA THR A 749 -20.61 -13.66 -15.20
C THR A 749 -20.87 -12.55 -16.22
N GLU A 750 -22.11 -12.07 -16.34
CA GLU A 750 -22.45 -10.96 -17.24
C GLU A 750 -21.80 -9.66 -16.75
N ILE A 751 -21.43 -8.79 -17.69
CA ILE A 751 -20.79 -7.51 -17.40
C ILE A 751 -21.79 -6.60 -16.70
N ALA A 752 -21.66 -6.47 -15.38
CA ALA A 752 -22.48 -5.60 -14.57
C ALA A 752 -21.87 -5.40 -13.18
N LYS A 753 -22.53 -4.53 -12.41
CA LYS A 753 -22.32 -4.37 -10.98
C LYS A 753 -23.39 -5.16 -10.23
N TYR A 754 -22.96 -5.99 -9.29
CA TYR A 754 -23.83 -6.86 -8.51
C TYR A 754 -23.77 -6.51 -7.04
N THR A 755 -24.94 -6.34 -6.44
CA THR A 755 -25.13 -6.34 -5.00
C THR A 755 -25.88 -7.59 -4.62
N LEU A 756 -25.28 -8.43 -3.77
CA LEU A 756 -25.96 -9.55 -3.14
C LEU A 756 -26.94 -8.99 -2.10
N GLU A 757 -28.22 -9.29 -2.25
CA GLU A 757 -29.22 -9.16 -1.19
C GLU A 757 -29.50 -10.55 -0.64
N TYR A 758 -29.54 -10.69 0.68
CA TYR A 758 -29.77 -11.99 1.31
C TYR A 758 -30.73 -11.90 2.51
N GLU A 759 -31.40 -13.01 2.79
CA GLU A 759 -32.20 -13.23 3.98
C GLU A 759 -32.08 -14.66 4.49
N LEU A 760 -31.99 -14.83 5.80
CA LEU A 760 -32.00 -16.10 6.51
C LEU A 760 -33.43 -16.50 6.82
N VAL A 761 -33.82 -17.71 6.39
CA VAL A 761 -35.20 -18.22 6.45
C VAL A 761 -35.21 -19.73 6.80
N ASP A 762 -36.36 -20.24 7.24
CA ASP A 762 -36.54 -21.66 7.59
C ASP A 762 -37.11 -22.52 6.46
N TYR A 763 -37.44 -21.90 5.33
CA TYR A 763 -38.18 -22.52 4.23
C TYR A 763 -37.44 -22.34 2.90
N GLY A 764 -37.63 -23.29 1.99
CA GLY A 764 -36.91 -23.36 0.71
C GLY A 764 -37.72 -22.93 -0.52
N ASP A 765 -38.90 -22.33 -0.35
CA ASP A 765 -39.76 -21.89 -1.47
C ASP A 765 -40.54 -20.60 -1.17
N ASP A 766 -41.04 -19.95 -2.22
CA ASP A 766 -41.76 -18.67 -2.10
C ASP A 766 -43.18 -18.79 -1.53
N LYS A 767 -43.68 -20.02 -1.29
CA LYS A 767 -45.07 -20.27 -0.86
C LYS A 767 -45.32 -20.01 0.62
N HIS A 768 -44.26 -19.76 1.39
CA HIS A 768 -44.31 -19.54 2.85
C HIS A 768 -43.91 -18.12 3.29
N ALA A 769 -44.15 -17.11 2.42
CA ALA A 769 -43.76 -15.70 2.59
C ALA A 769 -44.30 -14.95 3.85
N ASN A 770 -45.05 -15.61 4.72
CA ASN A 770 -45.63 -15.02 5.94
C ASN A 770 -44.77 -15.24 7.22
N ASN A 771 -43.61 -15.87 7.14
CA ASN A 771 -42.70 -16.03 8.27
C ASN A 771 -41.68 -14.89 8.35
N GLU A 772 -41.39 -14.41 9.56
CA GLU A 772 -40.40 -13.35 9.79
C GLU A 772 -38.98 -13.81 9.41
N SER A 773 -38.26 -12.96 8.67
CA SER A 773 -36.83 -13.18 8.35
C SER A 773 -36.01 -13.23 9.65
N LYS A 774 -35.14 -14.23 9.78
CA LYS A 774 -34.24 -14.40 10.93
C LYS A 774 -32.98 -13.53 10.85
N GLY A 775 -32.78 -12.85 9.73
CA GLY A 775 -31.67 -11.94 9.47
C GLY A 775 -31.62 -11.59 7.99
N LYS A 776 -31.32 -10.33 7.65
CA LYS A 776 -31.23 -9.87 6.27
C LYS A 776 -30.12 -8.86 6.10
N GLY A 777 -29.56 -8.77 4.89
CA GLY A 777 -28.50 -7.81 4.58
C GLY A 777 -28.27 -7.62 3.09
N LYS A 778 -27.40 -6.67 2.79
CA LYS A 778 -26.85 -6.46 1.44
C LYS A 778 -25.33 -6.51 1.49
N PHE A 779 -24.71 -6.95 0.41
CA PHE A 779 -23.26 -7.09 0.30
C PHE A 779 -22.79 -6.85 -1.14
N GLY A 780 -21.61 -6.26 -1.32
CA GLY A 780 -21.13 -5.74 -2.62
C GLY A 780 -20.80 -4.24 -2.51
N ILE A 781 -20.39 -3.57 -3.58
CA ILE A 781 -20.64 -3.88 -5.00
C ILE A 781 -19.55 -4.77 -5.61
N PHE A 782 -19.95 -5.85 -6.28
CA PHE A 782 -19.08 -6.70 -7.09
C PHE A 782 -19.13 -6.26 -8.55
N GLU A 783 -18.01 -5.89 -9.13
CA GLU A 783 -17.92 -5.42 -10.51
C GLU A 783 -17.32 -6.52 -11.40
N VAL A 784 -18.11 -6.97 -12.37
CA VAL A 784 -17.67 -7.85 -13.46
C VAL A 784 -17.51 -6.97 -14.69
N GLU A 785 -16.28 -6.76 -15.15
CA GLU A 785 -15.95 -5.89 -16.28
C GLU A 785 -15.39 -6.63 -17.48
N GLU A 786 -15.46 -6.00 -18.65
CA GLU A 786 -14.76 -6.47 -19.84
C GLU A 786 -13.24 -6.50 -19.60
N ARG A 787 -12.60 -7.64 -19.89
CA ARG A 787 -11.16 -7.77 -19.74
C ARG A 787 -10.39 -7.11 -20.88
N PHE A 788 -10.93 -7.24 -22.09
CA PHE A 788 -10.35 -6.70 -23.32
C PHE A 788 -11.32 -5.71 -23.94
N THR A 789 -10.77 -4.66 -24.54
CA THR A 789 -11.46 -3.85 -25.53
C THR A 789 -11.23 -4.50 -26.89
N LEU A 790 -12.31 -4.91 -27.54
CA LEU A 790 -12.30 -5.64 -28.80
C LEU A 790 -12.76 -4.72 -29.92
N ASN A 791 -11.96 -4.59 -30.98
CA ASN A 791 -12.33 -3.83 -32.17
C ASN A 791 -12.14 -4.69 -33.42
N LYS A 792 -13.10 -4.64 -34.35
CA LYS A 792 -13.04 -5.27 -35.66
C LYS A 792 -13.05 -4.20 -36.75
N TYR A 793 -12.05 -4.22 -37.65
CA TYR A 793 -11.95 -3.23 -38.74
C TYR A 793 -11.15 -3.73 -39.95
N PHE A 794 -11.23 -3.04 -41.09
CA PHE A 794 -10.46 -3.37 -42.31
C PHE A 794 -9.12 -2.59 -42.36
N SER A 795 -7.98 -3.23 -42.68
CA SER A 795 -6.66 -2.57 -42.64
C SER A 795 -6.22 -1.88 -43.94
N GLN A 796 -6.34 -2.49 -45.12
CA GLN A 796 -6.09 -1.80 -46.42
C GLN A 796 -6.28 -2.70 -47.65
N ASN A 797 -7.10 -2.20 -48.59
CA ASN A 797 -6.94 -2.09 -50.05
C ASN A 797 -8.33 -1.67 -50.56
N GLY A 798 -8.69 -0.43 -50.23
CA GLY A 798 -10.04 0.09 -50.42
C GLY A 798 -10.12 1.58 -50.09
N SER A 799 -10.98 2.29 -50.81
CA SER A 799 -11.18 3.73 -50.62
C SER A 799 -12.28 3.96 -49.60
N LYS A 800 -11.94 4.48 -48.41
CA LYS A 800 -12.92 4.86 -47.39
C LYS A 800 -13.69 6.10 -47.86
N LYS A 801 -14.98 5.93 -48.19
CA LYS A 801 -15.88 7.04 -48.58
C LYS A 801 -17.01 7.14 -47.56
N GLY A 802 -16.80 7.92 -46.50
CA GLY A 802 -17.70 7.94 -45.33
C GLY A 802 -17.46 6.73 -44.41
N ASN A 803 -18.53 6.09 -43.94
CA ASN A 803 -18.49 4.94 -43.02
C ASN A 803 -18.41 3.57 -43.72
N GLU A 804 -18.31 3.51 -45.05
CA GLU A 804 -18.35 2.27 -45.83
C GLU A 804 -16.98 1.94 -46.45
N PHE A 805 -16.56 0.68 -46.36
CA PHE A 805 -15.32 0.17 -46.98
C PHE A 805 -15.65 -0.38 -48.38
N GLN A 806 -14.84 -0.04 -49.39
CA GLN A 806 -15.10 -0.42 -50.79
C GLN A 806 -13.93 -1.20 -51.38
N ILE A 807 -14.22 -2.33 -52.03
CA ILE A 807 -13.24 -3.17 -52.74
C ILE A 807 -13.70 -3.47 -54.17
N ASP A 808 -12.78 -3.77 -55.07
CA ASP A 808 -13.11 -4.37 -56.37
C ASP A 808 -13.36 -5.89 -56.22
N LYS A 809 -14.26 -6.46 -57.03
CA LYS A 809 -14.76 -7.85 -56.89
C LYS A 809 -13.68 -8.93 -56.82
N ASN A 810 -12.49 -8.67 -57.37
CA ASN A 810 -11.37 -9.63 -57.45
C ASN A 810 -10.20 -9.24 -56.53
N GLU A 811 -10.39 -8.28 -55.64
CA GLU A 811 -9.35 -7.81 -54.72
C GLU A 811 -9.50 -8.47 -53.34
N ALA A 812 -8.40 -9.04 -52.84
CA ALA A 812 -8.34 -9.54 -51.47
C ALA A 812 -8.24 -8.36 -50.48
N PHE A 813 -8.85 -8.51 -49.31
CA PHE A 813 -8.78 -7.53 -48.24
C PHE A 813 -8.48 -8.20 -46.91
N GLU A 814 -8.13 -7.41 -45.90
CA GLU A 814 -7.82 -7.91 -44.56
C GLU A 814 -8.84 -7.41 -43.54
N ILE A 815 -9.29 -8.31 -42.68
CA ILE A 815 -10.01 -7.99 -41.44
C ILE A 815 -9.00 -8.08 -40.29
N LYS A 816 -8.90 -7.01 -39.52
CA LYS A 816 -8.14 -6.93 -38.28
C LYS A 816 -9.10 -7.06 -37.10
N TYR A 817 -8.76 -7.99 -36.21
CA TYR A 817 -9.40 -8.14 -34.90
C TYR A 817 -8.38 -7.68 -33.86
N GLU A 818 -8.52 -6.44 -33.43
CA GLU A 818 -7.66 -5.83 -32.42
C GLU A 818 -8.19 -6.15 -31.03
N VAL A 819 -7.32 -6.73 -30.21
CA VAL A 819 -7.55 -7.10 -28.83
C VAL A 819 -6.65 -6.21 -27.99
N LYS A 820 -7.27 -5.27 -27.27
CA LYS A 820 -6.58 -4.36 -26.34
C LYS A 820 -6.84 -4.80 -24.91
N PRO A 821 -5.84 -5.40 -24.23
CA PRO A 821 -6.00 -5.77 -22.84
C PRO A 821 -6.05 -4.52 -21.94
N LYS A 822 -6.96 -4.47 -20.96
CA LYS A 822 -6.93 -3.37 -19.96
C LYS A 822 -5.80 -3.59 -18.94
N ASP A 823 -5.34 -2.56 -18.26
CA ASP A 823 -4.37 -2.71 -17.16
C ASP A 823 -5.00 -3.41 -15.94
N ILE A 824 -4.19 -4.13 -15.15
CA ILE A 824 -4.61 -4.70 -13.85
C ILE A 824 -3.81 -4.07 -12.71
N PRO A 825 -4.44 -3.28 -11.84
CA PRO A 825 -3.81 -2.79 -10.62
C PRO A 825 -3.40 -3.90 -9.65
N MET A 826 -2.20 -3.76 -9.08
CA MET A 826 -1.66 -4.70 -8.10
C MET A 826 -2.56 -4.81 -6.86
N SER A 827 -3.13 -3.69 -6.41
CA SER A 827 -4.09 -3.67 -5.28
C SER A 827 -5.35 -4.50 -5.56
N GLU A 828 -5.81 -4.55 -6.82
CA GLU A 828 -6.99 -5.28 -7.26
C GLU A 828 -6.71 -6.77 -7.48
N LEU A 829 -5.53 -7.12 -8.00
CA LEU A 829 -5.16 -8.53 -8.20
C LEU A 829 -4.83 -9.24 -6.88
N TYR A 830 -4.19 -8.52 -5.95
CA TYR A 830 -3.78 -9.07 -4.65
C TYR A 830 -4.74 -8.74 -3.50
N LYS A 831 -5.86 -8.11 -3.81
CA LYS A 831 -6.95 -7.77 -2.89
C LYS A 831 -6.46 -7.04 -1.63
N GLY A 832 -5.58 -6.05 -1.80
CA GLY A 832 -5.04 -5.22 -0.72
C GLY A 832 -4.09 -5.92 0.28
N LYS A 833 -3.77 -7.20 0.10
CA LYS A 833 -2.79 -7.89 0.96
C LYS A 833 -1.38 -7.32 0.71
N LYS A 834 -0.61 -7.05 1.78
CA LYS A 834 0.81 -6.71 1.67
C LYS A 834 1.57 -7.92 1.11
N ILE A 835 2.28 -7.71 0.01
CA ILE A 835 3.11 -8.73 -0.63
C ILE A 835 4.54 -8.24 -0.66
N ASN A 836 5.44 -9.07 -0.15
CA ASN A 836 6.87 -8.74 -0.04
C ASN A 836 7.57 -8.78 -1.41
N THR A 837 7.09 -9.60 -2.34
CA THR A 837 7.64 -9.77 -3.69
C THR A 837 6.52 -10.14 -4.68
N PRO A 838 5.93 -9.18 -5.41
CA PRO A 838 4.97 -9.47 -6.48
C PRO A 838 5.67 -10.15 -7.67
N ALA A 839 4.94 -10.94 -8.45
CA ALA A 839 5.49 -11.55 -9.67
C ALA A 839 5.77 -10.47 -10.74
N ASP A 840 6.92 -10.52 -11.40
CA ASP A 840 7.29 -9.55 -12.45
C ASP A 840 6.46 -9.73 -13.73
N LEU A 841 6.04 -10.97 -14.01
CA LEU A 841 5.23 -11.35 -15.17
C LEU A 841 4.13 -12.33 -14.78
N PHE A 842 3.01 -12.27 -15.48
CA PHE A 842 2.03 -13.36 -15.52
C PHE A 842 1.35 -13.44 -16.91
N TYR A 843 0.65 -14.56 -17.19
CA TYR A 843 0.09 -14.85 -18.51
C TYR A 843 -1.42 -15.06 -18.46
N VAL A 844 -2.14 -14.50 -19.44
CA VAL A 844 -3.52 -14.88 -19.76
C VAL A 844 -3.47 -15.87 -20.93
N LYS A 845 -3.94 -17.10 -20.74
CA LYS A 845 -3.74 -18.23 -21.67
C LYS A 845 -4.99 -18.56 -22.51
N HIS A 846 -4.85 -19.49 -23.46
CA HIS A 846 -5.90 -19.97 -24.38
C HIS A 846 -6.62 -18.84 -25.10
N ILE A 847 -5.84 -18.02 -25.78
CA ILE A 847 -6.37 -16.93 -26.56
C ILE A 847 -6.94 -17.52 -27.85
N THR A 848 -8.23 -17.35 -28.09
CA THR A 848 -8.94 -17.88 -29.26
C THR A 848 -9.79 -16.80 -29.90
N LEU A 849 -9.90 -16.83 -31.22
CA LEU A 849 -10.77 -16.00 -32.02
C LEU A 849 -11.60 -16.92 -32.91
N GLU A 850 -12.92 -16.85 -32.74
CA GLU A 850 -13.89 -17.59 -33.54
C GLU A 850 -14.83 -16.59 -34.22
N ASP A 851 -15.01 -16.67 -35.53
CA ASP A 851 -15.98 -15.85 -36.28
C ASP A 851 -16.43 -16.57 -37.56
N ILE A 852 -17.53 -16.12 -38.16
CA ILE A 852 -18.07 -16.67 -39.40
C ILE A 852 -18.19 -15.54 -40.44
N LEU A 853 -17.52 -15.73 -41.58
CA LEU A 853 -17.59 -14.80 -42.69
C LEU A 853 -18.99 -14.83 -43.34
N PRO A 854 -19.52 -13.67 -43.78
CA PRO A 854 -20.76 -13.63 -44.55
C PRO A 854 -20.69 -14.42 -45.85
N GLU A 855 -21.86 -14.90 -46.31
CA GLU A 855 -22.00 -15.68 -47.54
C GLU A 855 -21.34 -15.00 -48.75
N GLY A 856 -20.54 -15.76 -49.50
CA GLY A 856 -19.81 -15.29 -50.68
C GLY A 856 -18.43 -14.72 -50.39
N LEU A 857 -18.01 -14.63 -49.13
CA LEU A 857 -16.62 -14.35 -48.73
C LEU A 857 -15.96 -15.64 -48.23
N TYR A 858 -14.63 -15.74 -48.37
CA TYR A 858 -13.87 -16.88 -47.83
C TYR A 858 -12.46 -16.47 -47.42
N THR A 859 -11.83 -17.31 -46.60
CA THR A 859 -10.41 -17.24 -46.29
C THR A 859 -9.75 -18.59 -46.58
N THR A 860 -8.43 -18.56 -46.77
CA THR A 860 -7.61 -19.78 -46.92
C THR A 860 -6.82 -19.96 -45.63
N ILE A 861 -7.10 -21.05 -44.92
CA ILE A 861 -6.36 -21.44 -43.72
C ILE A 861 -5.40 -22.56 -44.05
N THR A 862 -4.20 -22.48 -43.49
CA THR A 862 -3.16 -23.49 -43.62
C THR A 862 -3.16 -24.36 -42.37
N PHE A 863 -3.16 -25.68 -42.55
CA PHE A 863 -3.15 -26.65 -41.45
C PHE A 863 -2.15 -27.77 -41.75
N GLU A 864 -1.61 -28.40 -40.71
CA GLU A 864 -0.71 -29.53 -40.87
C GLU A 864 -1.47 -30.84 -40.75
N GLU A 865 -1.35 -31.69 -41.76
CA GLU A 865 -1.87 -33.05 -41.74
C GLU A 865 -0.76 -34.00 -42.16
N ASN A 866 -0.35 -34.91 -41.27
CA ASN A 866 0.76 -35.85 -41.48
C ASN A 866 2.10 -35.16 -41.82
N ASN A 867 2.46 -34.07 -41.13
CA ASN A 867 3.65 -33.24 -41.40
C ASN A 867 3.68 -32.65 -42.82
N VAL A 868 2.52 -32.58 -43.49
CA VAL A 868 2.36 -31.90 -44.77
C VAL A 868 1.44 -30.71 -44.57
N THR A 869 1.94 -29.54 -44.91
CA THR A 869 1.18 -28.29 -44.94
C THR A 869 0.11 -28.37 -46.03
N LYS A 870 -1.16 -28.28 -45.65
CA LYS A 870 -2.32 -28.26 -46.55
C LYS A 870 -3.08 -26.94 -46.40
N GLU A 871 -3.81 -26.56 -47.44
CA GLU A 871 -4.65 -25.37 -47.46
C GLU A 871 -6.13 -25.76 -47.57
N LYS A 872 -6.98 -25.11 -46.78
CA LYS A 872 -8.45 -25.25 -46.83
C LYS A 872 -9.09 -23.88 -47.04
N ILE A 873 -9.98 -23.81 -48.02
CA ILE A 873 -10.87 -22.67 -48.23
C ILE A 873 -12.06 -22.83 -47.27
N THR A 874 -12.35 -21.82 -46.47
CA THR A 874 -13.40 -21.85 -45.44
C THR A 874 -14.05 -20.49 -45.22
N GLU A 875 -15.25 -20.50 -44.64
CA GLU A 875 -15.98 -19.32 -44.16
C GLU A 875 -15.80 -19.13 -42.64
N GLU A 876 -15.40 -20.19 -41.93
CA GLU A 876 -15.14 -20.18 -40.49
C GLU A 876 -13.72 -19.70 -40.19
N ILE A 877 -13.60 -18.74 -39.29
CA ILE A 877 -12.35 -18.23 -38.74
C ILE A 877 -12.18 -18.87 -37.37
N ASN A 878 -11.12 -19.67 -37.20
CA ASN A 878 -10.73 -20.23 -35.92
C ASN A 878 -9.22 -20.03 -35.78
N LEU A 879 -8.83 -19.00 -35.03
CA LEU A 879 -7.43 -18.67 -34.77
C LEU A 879 -7.14 -18.77 -33.29
N SER A 880 -5.92 -19.17 -32.94
CA SER A 880 -5.49 -19.27 -31.55
C SER A 880 -4.11 -18.68 -31.34
N LYS A 881 -3.84 -18.32 -30.09
CA LYS A 881 -2.54 -17.89 -29.58
C LYS A 881 -2.35 -18.47 -28.19
N GLU A 882 -1.12 -18.86 -27.86
CA GLU A 882 -0.82 -19.53 -26.59
C GLU A 882 -1.20 -18.67 -25.38
N SER A 883 -0.74 -17.43 -25.35
CA SER A 883 -0.96 -16.50 -24.23
C SER A 883 -0.74 -15.02 -24.58
N LEU A 884 -1.24 -14.15 -23.70
CA LEU A 884 -0.88 -12.73 -23.60
C LEU A 884 -0.06 -12.51 -22.33
N GLU A 885 1.08 -11.83 -22.48
CA GLU A 885 2.03 -11.57 -21.42
C GLU A 885 1.74 -10.21 -20.76
N TYR A 886 1.52 -10.22 -19.44
CA TYR A 886 1.42 -9.03 -18.62
C TYR A 886 2.72 -8.78 -17.88
N LYS A 887 3.24 -7.56 -17.98
CA LYS A 887 4.45 -7.11 -17.27
C LYS A 887 4.09 -6.11 -16.19
N LEU A 888 4.73 -6.24 -15.04
CA LEU A 888 4.61 -5.24 -13.98
C LEU A 888 5.27 -3.93 -14.42
N ASN A 889 4.50 -2.85 -14.41
CA ASN A 889 4.94 -1.48 -14.69
C ASN A 889 4.38 -0.54 -13.60
N GLY A 890 5.23 -0.19 -12.64
CA GLY A 890 4.81 0.53 -11.45
C GLY A 890 3.86 -0.31 -10.59
N ASN A 891 2.64 0.18 -10.37
CA ASN A 891 1.60 -0.51 -9.58
C ASN A 891 0.59 -1.27 -10.44
N ASN A 892 0.81 -1.39 -11.75
CA ASN A 892 -0.11 -2.04 -12.68
C ASN A 892 0.59 -3.12 -13.49
N TYR A 893 -0.13 -4.18 -13.82
CA TYR A 893 0.24 -5.13 -14.84
C TYR A 893 -0.33 -4.68 -16.18
N VAL A 894 0.55 -4.51 -17.17
CA VAL A 894 0.24 -3.99 -18.50
C VAL A 894 0.59 -5.04 -19.54
N ALA A 895 -0.26 -5.22 -20.54
CA ALA A 895 -0.02 -6.10 -21.68
C ALA A 895 -0.17 -5.33 -23.00
N GLU A 896 0.67 -5.67 -23.97
CA GLU A 896 0.62 -5.05 -25.29
C GLU A 896 -0.62 -5.50 -26.07
N PRO A 897 -1.25 -4.60 -26.87
CA PRO A 897 -2.31 -4.98 -27.78
C PRO A 897 -1.88 -6.07 -28.77
N TYR A 898 -2.81 -6.94 -29.12
CA TYR A 898 -2.59 -7.98 -30.13
C TYR A 898 -3.63 -7.90 -31.24
N VAL A 899 -3.21 -8.15 -32.48
CA VAL A 899 -4.09 -8.05 -33.65
C VAL A 899 -4.05 -9.34 -34.44
N PHE A 900 -5.19 -10.04 -34.52
CA PHE A 900 -5.36 -11.11 -35.49
C PHE A 900 -5.65 -10.49 -36.85
N THR A 901 -5.00 -11.01 -37.88
CA THR A 901 -5.20 -10.59 -39.27
C THR A 901 -5.74 -11.76 -40.06
N VAL A 902 -6.91 -11.58 -40.66
CA VAL A 902 -7.52 -12.56 -41.55
C VAL A 902 -7.58 -11.96 -42.95
N LYS A 903 -6.89 -12.60 -43.90
CA LYS A 903 -7.00 -12.28 -45.32
C LYS A 903 -8.27 -12.90 -45.88
N VAL A 904 -9.10 -12.12 -46.54
CA VAL A 904 -10.42 -12.51 -47.05
C VAL A 904 -10.50 -12.21 -48.54
N GLU A 905 -11.13 -13.12 -49.27
CA GLU A 905 -11.34 -13.07 -50.71
C GLU A 905 -12.82 -13.24 -51.05
N CYS A 906 -13.22 -12.77 -52.23
CA CYS A 906 -14.60 -12.76 -52.70
C CYS A 906 -14.85 -13.90 -53.70
N ARG A 907 -15.95 -14.63 -53.53
CA ARG A 907 -16.41 -15.59 -54.55
C ARG A 907 -17.02 -14.86 -55.76
N PRO A 908 -17.03 -15.48 -56.95
CA PRO A 908 -17.52 -14.84 -58.18
C PRO A 908 -18.97 -14.31 -58.17
N ASN A 909 -19.82 -14.77 -57.25
CA ASN A 909 -21.25 -14.43 -57.20
C ASN A 909 -21.65 -13.63 -55.94
N VAL A 910 -20.71 -12.96 -55.27
CA VAL A 910 -20.97 -12.22 -54.04
C VAL A 910 -21.85 -10.98 -54.25
N SER A 911 -22.68 -10.65 -53.25
CA SER A 911 -23.55 -9.47 -53.25
C SER A 911 -22.78 -8.15 -53.33
N LYS A 912 -23.34 -7.13 -54.01
CA LYS A 912 -22.73 -5.79 -54.13
C LYS A 912 -22.49 -5.09 -52.78
N LYS A 913 -23.22 -5.50 -51.74
CA LYS A 913 -23.10 -5.00 -50.39
C LYS A 913 -23.22 -6.18 -49.43
N VAL A 914 -22.23 -6.33 -48.55
CA VAL A 914 -22.13 -7.40 -47.56
C VAL A 914 -22.03 -6.76 -46.19
N SER A 915 -22.91 -7.16 -45.28
CA SER A 915 -22.88 -6.72 -43.88
C SER A 915 -22.37 -7.86 -43.01
N PHE A 916 -21.36 -7.56 -42.22
CA PHE A 916 -20.90 -8.44 -41.16
C PHE A 916 -21.89 -8.28 -40.02
N LYS A 917 -22.59 -9.37 -39.69
CA LYS A 917 -23.44 -9.40 -38.49
C LYS A 917 -22.57 -9.17 -37.25
N LYS A 918 -23.19 -8.80 -36.13
CA LYS A 918 -22.56 -8.94 -34.82
C LYS A 918 -22.21 -10.42 -34.63
N SER A 919 -20.95 -10.73 -34.90
CA SER A 919 -20.39 -12.07 -34.94
C SER A 919 -18.91 -11.94 -34.63
N GLY A 920 -18.37 -13.01 -34.06
CA GLY A 920 -17.01 -13.00 -33.55
C GLY A 920 -17.00 -13.08 -32.03
N SER A 921 -16.30 -14.07 -31.50
CA SER A 921 -15.99 -14.17 -30.08
C SER A 921 -14.50 -14.32 -29.87
N PHE A 922 -14.02 -13.64 -28.85
CA PHE A 922 -12.68 -13.73 -28.32
C PHE A 922 -12.71 -14.53 -27.02
N GLY A 923 -12.13 -15.73 -27.04
CA GLY A 923 -12.02 -16.60 -25.88
C GLY A 923 -10.66 -16.48 -25.20
N TYR A 924 -10.66 -16.55 -23.87
CA TYR A 924 -9.45 -16.52 -23.04
C TYR A 924 -9.65 -17.28 -21.73
N ARG A 925 -8.58 -17.78 -21.12
CA ARG A 925 -8.62 -18.27 -19.74
C ARG A 925 -8.72 -17.11 -18.77
N ASP A 926 -9.42 -17.33 -17.68
CA ASP A 926 -9.51 -16.40 -16.58
C ASP A 926 -8.14 -15.93 -16.04
N VAL A 927 -8.12 -14.73 -15.46
CA VAL A 927 -6.93 -14.11 -14.88
C VAL A 927 -6.68 -14.74 -13.50
N SER A 928 -5.60 -15.50 -13.42
CA SER A 928 -5.16 -16.15 -12.17
C SER A 928 -3.67 -15.97 -11.96
N LEU A 929 -3.29 -15.80 -10.70
CA LEU A 929 -1.88 -15.76 -10.28
C LEU A 929 -1.26 -17.16 -10.28
N ASP A 930 -2.05 -18.15 -9.92
CA ASP A 930 -1.67 -19.55 -9.97
C ASP A 930 -2.13 -20.08 -11.34
N ASP A 931 -1.22 -20.54 -12.19
CA ASP A 931 -1.44 -20.98 -13.60
C ASP A 931 -2.46 -22.14 -13.78
N ASN A 932 -3.24 -22.44 -12.74
CA ASN A 932 -4.21 -23.50 -12.60
C ASN A 932 -5.62 -23.15 -13.07
N SER A 933 -5.91 -21.86 -13.36
CA SER A 933 -7.23 -21.51 -13.86
C SER A 933 -7.49 -22.14 -15.22
N ARG A 934 -8.63 -22.81 -15.32
CA ARG A 934 -9.12 -23.50 -16.53
C ARG A 934 -10.47 -22.97 -16.97
N ILE A 935 -10.92 -21.89 -16.35
CA ILE A 935 -12.19 -21.27 -16.69
C ILE A 935 -11.97 -20.50 -17.99
N SER A 936 -12.69 -20.88 -19.03
CA SER A 936 -12.71 -20.14 -20.30
C SER A 936 -13.81 -19.09 -20.25
N LEU A 937 -13.47 -17.87 -20.61
CA LEU A 937 -14.37 -16.73 -20.76
C LEU A 937 -14.38 -16.31 -22.23
N ASN A 938 -15.54 -15.88 -22.71
CA ASN A 938 -15.70 -15.36 -24.07
C ASN A 938 -16.21 -13.93 -24.02
N GLN A 939 -15.69 -13.08 -24.88
CA GLN A 939 -16.19 -11.73 -25.14
C GLN A 939 -16.55 -11.60 -26.62
N CYS A 940 -17.68 -10.95 -26.93
CA CYS A 940 -18.12 -10.77 -28.31
C CYS A 940 -17.59 -9.46 -28.90
N PHE A 941 -17.33 -9.45 -30.21
CA PHE A 941 -17.12 -8.21 -30.95
C PHE A 941 -18.49 -7.56 -31.22
N ASP A 942 -18.64 -6.28 -30.90
CA ASP A 942 -19.92 -5.55 -31.06
C ASP A 942 -19.98 -4.65 -32.30
N ASP A 943 -18.92 -4.66 -33.12
CA ASP A 943 -18.81 -3.84 -34.32
C ASP A 943 -19.62 -4.40 -35.49
N GLU A 944 -20.46 -3.57 -36.11
CA GLU A 944 -21.10 -3.86 -37.39
C GLU A 944 -20.28 -3.25 -38.53
N LEU A 945 -19.69 -4.11 -39.37
CA LEU A 945 -18.94 -3.70 -40.54
C LEU A 945 -19.76 -3.88 -41.81
N THR A 946 -19.57 -2.97 -42.76
CA THR A 946 -20.20 -3.03 -44.08
C THR A 946 -19.15 -2.93 -45.17
N LEU A 947 -19.18 -3.90 -46.09
CA LEU A 947 -18.32 -4.00 -47.26
C LEU A 947 -19.13 -3.79 -48.52
N ASN A 948 -18.73 -2.84 -49.35
CA ASN A 948 -19.29 -2.62 -50.68
C ASN A 948 -18.34 -3.19 -51.74
N ILE A 949 -18.87 -4.03 -52.62
CA ILE A 949 -18.13 -4.70 -53.67
C ILE A 949 -18.50 -4.05 -55.01
N LYS A 950 -17.52 -3.41 -55.63
CA LYS A 950 -17.67 -2.75 -56.93
C LYS A 950 -17.87 -3.80 -58.02
N GLY A 951 -18.76 -3.53 -58.98
CA GLY A 951 -19.05 -4.44 -60.08
C GLY A 951 -17.91 -4.53 -61.09
N GLU A 952 -17.87 -5.60 -61.89
CA GLU A 952 -16.90 -5.78 -62.98
C GLU A 952 -17.24 -4.88 -64.17
N SER A 953 -16.24 -4.16 -64.69
CA SER A 953 -16.38 -3.47 -65.97
C SER A 953 -16.39 -4.48 -67.10
N GLU A 954 -17.29 -4.28 -68.06
CA GLU A 954 -17.49 -5.22 -69.16
C GLU A 954 -17.67 -4.49 -70.49
N ILE A 955 -17.39 -5.20 -71.58
CA ILE A 955 -17.68 -4.75 -72.94
C ILE A 955 -19.01 -5.37 -73.35
N THR A 956 -20.10 -4.62 -73.23
CA THR A 956 -21.45 -5.18 -73.40
C THR A 956 -21.80 -5.45 -74.87
N LYS A 957 -21.25 -4.66 -75.80
CA LYS A 957 -21.52 -4.75 -77.24
C LYS A 957 -20.27 -4.46 -78.05
N HIS A 958 -20.12 -5.09 -79.21
CA HIS A 958 -19.06 -4.82 -80.19
C HIS A 958 -19.59 -5.14 -81.59
N GLY A 959 -19.69 -4.16 -82.48
CA GLY A 959 -20.42 -4.31 -83.74
C GLY A 959 -20.18 -3.20 -84.78
N VAL A 960 -20.97 -3.24 -85.84
CA VAL A 960 -20.94 -2.27 -86.95
C VAL A 960 -21.88 -1.10 -86.66
N VAL A 961 -21.38 0.14 -86.67
CA VAL A 961 -22.16 1.36 -86.34
C VAL A 961 -22.95 1.81 -87.56
N ILE A 962 -24.25 2.03 -87.39
CA ILE A 962 -25.14 2.56 -88.43
C ILE A 962 -25.45 4.04 -88.14
N GLU A 963 -25.19 4.93 -89.09
CA GLU A 963 -25.46 6.37 -88.95
C GLU A 963 -26.80 6.76 -89.62
N GLY A 964 -27.81 7.18 -88.84
CA GLY A 964 -29.07 7.81 -89.31
C GLY A 964 -30.35 7.36 -88.58
N ASP A 965 -31.42 8.17 -88.65
CA ASP A 965 -32.80 7.79 -88.26
C ASP A 965 -33.34 6.72 -89.24
N ILE A 966 -32.81 5.51 -89.14
CA ILE A 966 -33.45 4.36 -89.76
C ILE A 966 -34.54 3.95 -88.76
N LYS A 967 -35.80 4.34 -89.05
CA LYS A 967 -36.95 3.61 -88.53
C LYS A 967 -36.66 2.14 -88.77
N ASP A 968 -36.49 1.40 -87.68
CA ASP A 968 -36.45 -0.07 -87.61
C ASP A 968 -36.44 -0.76 -88.99
N PRO A 969 -35.26 -1.04 -89.58
CA PRO A 969 -35.19 -1.73 -90.86
C PRO A 969 -35.63 -3.20 -90.75
N PHE A 970 -36.00 -3.69 -89.56
CA PHE A 970 -36.51 -5.04 -89.36
C PHE A 970 -38.03 -5.14 -89.43
N ASN A 971 -38.77 -4.04 -89.59
CA ASN A 971 -40.23 -4.07 -89.56
C ASN A 971 -40.93 -3.76 -90.90
N ASP A 972 -40.19 -3.46 -91.97
CA ASP A 972 -40.76 -3.35 -93.31
C ASP A 972 -39.87 -4.00 -94.36
N LYS A 973 -40.44 -5.01 -95.05
CA LYS A 973 -39.89 -5.81 -96.16
C LYS A 973 -38.89 -5.05 -97.08
N TYR A 974 -37.61 -5.11 -96.75
CA TYR A 974 -36.50 -5.01 -97.68
C TYR A 974 -35.45 -6.05 -97.28
N GLU A 975 -35.23 -7.05 -98.14
CA GLU A 975 -34.11 -8.00 -98.02
C GLU A 975 -32.79 -7.21 -98.13
N PHE A 976 -32.14 -6.95 -96.98
CA PHE A 976 -30.72 -6.62 -96.91
C PHE A 976 -29.98 -7.81 -96.29
N ASP A 977 -30.02 -8.96 -96.96
CA ASP A 977 -29.52 -10.20 -96.37
C ASP A 977 -27.99 -10.33 -96.36
N LYS A 978 -27.23 -9.39 -96.97
CA LYS A 978 -25.76 -9.39 -96.92
C LYS A 978 -25.16 -7.99 -97.02
N LEU A 979 -24.37 -7.59 -96.02
CA LEU A 979 -23.53 -6.39 -96.07
C LEU A 979 -22.13 -6.80 -96.54
N ILE A 980 -21.85 -6.64 -97.84
CA ILE A 980 -20.57 -7.05 -98.43
C ILE A 980 -19.50 -6.01 -98.12
N PHE A 981 -18.56 -6.36 -97.26
CA PHE A 981 -17.40 -5.53 -96.97
C PHE A 981 -16.47 -5.49 -98.20
N LYS A 982 -15.85 -4.34 -98.51
CA LYS A 982 -14.92 -4.20 -99.64
C LYS A 982 -13.59 -3.65 -99.18
N LYS A 983 -12.50 -4.10 -99.81
CA LYS A 983 -11.16 -3.56 -99.55
C LYS A 983 -11.15 -2.07 -99.79
N ASN A 984 -10.35 -1.38 -98.98
CA ASN A 984 -10.13 0.05 -99.04
C ASN A 984 -11.37 0.94 -98.78
N ILE A 985 -12.54 0.38 -98.44
CA ILE A 985 -13.67 1.16 -97.94
C ILE A 985 -13.51 1.29 -96.41
N PRO A 986 -13.61 2.50 -95.83
CA PRO A 986 -13.65 2.68 -94.39
C PRO A 986 -15.04 2.31 -93.85
N TYR A 987 -15.06 1.55 -92.76
CA TYR A 987 -16.27 1.16 -92.03
C TYR A 987 -16.21 1.71 -90.61
N THR A 988 -17.35 2.20 -90.14
CA THR A 988 -17.52 2.68 -88.76
C THR A 988 -17.94 1.51 -87.89
N LEU A 989 -17.11 1.17 -86.92
CA LEU A 989 -17.30 0.07 -85.97
C LEU A 989 -17.29 0.63 -84.55
N GLY A 990 -17.84 -0.09 -83.58
CA GLY A 990 -17.84 0.40 -82.21
C GLY A 990 -18.17 -0.63 -81.16
N PHE A 991 -17.82 -0.31 -79.91
CA PHE A 991 -18.14 -1.12 -78.74
C PHE A 991 -18.52 -0.25 -77.53
N ILE A 992 -19.33 -0.83 -76.63
CA ILE A 992 -19.75 -0.17 -75.38
C ILE A 992 -18.97 -0.75 -74.22
N ILE A 993 -18.38 0.13 -73.42
CA ILE A 993 -17.80 -0.19 -72.12
C ILE A 993 -18.79 0.26 -71.04
N ASP A 994 -19.22 -0.67 -70.21
CA ASP A 994 -19.95 -0.38 -68.97
C ASP A 994 -18.93 -0.36 -67.82
N ALA A 995 -18.44 0.83 -67.46
CA ALA A 995 -17.30 1.03 -66.58
C ALA A 995 -17.71 0.93 -65.10
N LYS A 996 -18.00 -0.27 -64.60
CA LYS A 996 -18.47 -0.51 -63.22
C LYS A 996 -17.33 -0.54 -62.19
N GLY A 997 -16.15 -1.00 -62.57
CA GLY A 997 -14.93 -1.13 -61.77
C GLY A 997 -13.97 0.07 -61.88
N SER A 998 -12.83 0.00 -61.18
CA SER A 998 -11.82 1.07 -61.15
C SER A 998 -10.84 1.02 -62.33
N ASP A 999 -10.50 -0.18 -62.82
CA ASP A 999 -9.65 -0.40 -63.99
C ASP A 999 -10.49 -0.54 -65.27
N ASN A 1000 -10.45 0.50 -66.10
CA ASN A 1000 -11.29 0.64 -67.29
C ASN A 1000 -10.47 0.90 -68.57
N ASN A 1001 -9.16 0.71 -68.50
CA ASN A 1001 -8.32 0.78 -69.68
C ASN A 1001 -8.67 -0.36 -70.62
N PHE A 1002 -8.51 -0.12 -71.92
CA PHE A 1002 -8.81 -1.11 -72.94
C PHE A 1002 -7.78 -1.09 -74.06
N THR A 1003 -7.64 -2.25 -74.70
CA THR A 1003 -6.87 -2.46 -75.92
C THR A 1003 -7.83 -2.88 -77.04
N LEU A 1004 -7.62 -2.35 -78.24
CA LEU A 1004 -8.31 -2.78 -79.45
C LEU A 1004 -7.29 -3.29 -80.46
N ASN A 1005 -7.37 -4.57 -80.79
CA ASN A 1005 -6.50 -5.21 -81.78
C ASN A 1005 -7.32 -5.60 -83.01
N SER A 1006 -6.75 -5.43 -84.21
CA SER A 1006 -7.36 -5.87 -85.47
C SER A 1006 -6.46 -6.85 -86.24
N LYS A 1007 -7.08 -7.83 -86.91
CA LYS A 1007 -6.43 -8.71 -87.90
C LYS A 1007 -7.00 -8.42 -89.29
N ASN A 1008 -6.12 -8.26 -90.29
CA ASN A 1008 -6.45 -7.97 -91.69
C ASN A 1008 -7.19 -6.63 -91.95
N ALA A 1009 -7.13 -5.69 -91.01
CA ALA A 1009 -7.68 -4.34 -91.15
C ALA A 1009 -6.77 -3.30 -90.49
N ASP A 1010 -6.68 -2.11 -91.08
CA ASP A 1010 -6.06 -0.92 -90.47
C ASP A 1010 -7.12 -0.08 -89.78
N ILE A 1011 -6.80 0.43 -88.59
CA ILE A 1011 -7.64 1.41 -87.89
C ILE A 1011 -7.10 2.79 -88.26
N SER A 1012 -7.98 3.72 -88.67
CA SER A 1012 -7.59 5.05 -89.18
C SER A 1012 -8.06 6.22 -88.32
N LYS A 1013 -8.95 5.98 -87.35
CA LYS A 1013 -9.38 6.94 -86.33
C LYS A 1013 -10.16 6.25 -85.20
N MET A 1014 -10.09 6.78 -83.99
CA MET A 1014 -10.94 6.36 -82.86
C MET A 1014 -11.54 7.57 -82.13
N LEU A 1015 -12.80 7.43 -81.71
CA LEU A 1015 -13.59 8.41 -80.96
C LEU A 1015 -14.19 7.75 -79.73
N ILE A 1016 -14.14 8.40 -78.59
CA ILE A 1016 -14.71 7.92 -77.33
C ILE A 1016 -15.73 8.95 -76.84
N TYR A 1017 -16.93 8.48 -76.49
CA TYR A 1017 -18.01 9.31 -75.93
C TYR A 1017 -18.56 8.69 -74.65
N GLU A 1018 -18.89 9.52 -73.66
CA GLU A 1018 -19.75 9.15 -72.54
C GLU A 1018 -21.21 9.05 -73.02
N LEU A 1019 -21.91 8.02 -72.55
CA LEU A 1019 -23.34 7.83 -72.75
C LEU A 1019 -24.10 8.32 -71.51
N ASN A 1020 -25.20 9.03 -71.72
CA ASN A 1020 -26.11 9.40 -70.64
C ASN A 1020 -26.97 8.20 -70.20
N SER A 1021 -27.83 8.41 -69.19
CA SER A 1021 -28.71 7.35 -68.65
C SER A 1021 -29.71 6.78 -69.66
N GLU A 1022 -30.01 7.49 -70.75
CA GLU A 1022 -30.87 7.02 -71.85
C GLU A 1022 -30.09 6.30 -72.96
N GLY A 1023 -28.76 6.17 -72.83
CA GLY A 1023 -27.90 5.58 -73.86
C GLY A 1023 -27.57 6.52 -75.02
N LYS A 1024 -27.85 7.83 -74.91
CA LYS A 1024 -27.50 8.83 -75.93
C LYS A 1024 -26.08 9.35 -75.71
N ILE A 1025 -25.39 9.62 -76.82
CA ILE A 1025 -24.05 10.23 -76.84
C ILE A 1025 -24.10 11.63 -76.24
N ILE A 1026 -23.22 11.89 -75.27
CA ILE A 1026 -22.97 13.23 -74.74
C ILE A 1026 -21.84 13.84 -75.58
N ASP A 1027 -22.18 14.58 -76.63
CA ASP A 1027 -21.21 15.04 -77.63
C ASP A 1027 -20.07 15.90 -77.04
N SER A 1028 -20.34 16.65 -75.96
CA SER A 1028 -19.31 17.42 -75.23
C SER A 1028 -18.22 16.57 -74.56
N SER A 1029 -18.42 15.25 -74.45
CA SER A 1029 -17.45 14.31 -73.86
C SER A 1029 -16.50 13.69 -74.89
N LYS A 1030 -16.64 14.06 -76.17
CA LYS A 1030 -15.87 13.50 -77.29
C LYS A 1030 -14.36 13.59 -77.05
N LYS A 1031 -13.70 12.44 -77.07
CA LYS A 1031 -12.23 12.33 -77.14
C LYS A 1031 -11.84 11.68 -78.46
N GLU A 1032 -11.04 12.38 -79.24
CA GLU A 1032 -10.56 11.91 -80.54
C GLU A 1032 -9.09 11.46 -80.46
N ILE A 1033 -8.80 10.34 -81.13
CA ILE A 1033 -7.50 9.71 -81.22
C ILE A 1033 -7.16 9.51 -82.70
N THR A 1034 -6.12 10.20 -83.18
CA THR A 1034 -5.72 10.24 -84.60
C THR A 1034 -4.31 9.71 -84.88
N ASP A 1035 -3.44 9.61 -83.87
CA ASP A 1035 -2.09 9.02 -84.02
C ASP A 1035 -2.11 7.53 -83.69
N ILE A 1036 -2.30 6.72 -84.73
CA ILE A 1036 -2.63 5.28 -84.63
C ILE A 1036 -1.39 4.41 -84.80
N SER A 1037 -0.23 5.03 -85.03
CA SER A 1037 1.09 4.38 -85.06
C SER A 1037 1.45 3.66 -83.75
N LYS A 1038 0.71 3.94 -82.66
CA LYS A 1038 0.82 3.29 -81.35
C LYS A 1038 -0.15 2.13 -81.10
N ILE A 1039 -1.07 1.85 -82.03
CA ILE A 1039 -2.12 0.83 -81.86
C ILE A 1039 -1.66 -0.55 -82.39
N GLY A 1040 -0.48 -0.64 -83.00
CA GLY A 1040 0.08 -1.89 -83.50
C GLY A 1040 1.47 -2.21 -82.94
N ILE A 1041 1.58 -3.42 -82.36
CA ILE A 1041 2.77 -4.15 -81.90
C ILE A 1041 3.22 -3.77 -80.47
N GLU A 1042 2.81 -4.61 -79.51
CA GLU A 1042 3.32 -4.74 -78.13
C GLU A 1042 3.87 -3.44 -77.50
N GLY A 1043 2.98 -2.62 -76.95
CA GLY A 1043 3.40 -1.42 -76.23
C GLY A 1043 2.26 -0.74 -75.49
N ASN A 1044 2.30 -0.82 -74.16
CA ASN A 1044 1.46 -0.07 -73.24
C ASN A 1044 1.26 1.39 -73.65
N GLY A 1045 0.01 1.85 -73.62
CA GLY A 1045 -0.27 3.28 -73.45
C GLY A 1045 -1.32 3.87 -74.37
N MET A 1046 -2.59 3.58 -74.10
CA MET A 1046 -3.65 4.55 -74.40
C MET A 1046 -4.64 4.63 -73.24
N GLY A 1047 -4.24 5.38 -72.20
CA GLY A 1047 -5.12 5.78 -71.10
C GLY A 1047 -6.30 6.59 -71.64
N SER A 1048 -7.43 5.93 -71.81
CA SER A 1048 -8.71 6.57 -72.03
C SER A 1048 -9.23 6.99 -70.64
N ASN A 1049 -9.67 8.24 -70.49
CA ASN A 1049 -10.21 8.75 -69.21
C ASN A 1049 -11.63 8.20 -68.99
N ILE A 1050 -11.78 6.88 -68.99
CA ILE A 1050 -13.04 6.18 -68.74
C ILE A 1050 -13.27 6.19 -67.23
N LYS A 1051 -14.23 7.01 -66.80
CA LYS A 1051 -14.55 7.18 -65.39
C LYS A 1051 -15.48 6.07 -64.93
N GLN A 1052 -15.20 5.56 -63.73
CA GLN A 1052 -16.06 4.61 -63.05
C GLN A 1052 -17.50 5.12 -62.91
N GLY A 1053 -18.47 4.22 -63.05
CA GLY A 1053 -19.90 4.47 -62.90
C GLY A 1053 -20.60 5.04 -64.13
N LYS A 1054 -19.91 5.06 -65.28
CA LYS A 1054 -20.40 5.63 -66.55
C LYS A 1054 -20.35 4.59 -67.66
N LYS A 1055 -21.15 4.80 -68.70
CA LYS A 1055 -21.09 4.02 -69.93
C LYS A 1055 -20.37 4.82 -70.99
N TYR A 1056 -19.53 4.17 -71.77
CA TYR A 1056 -18.82 4.80 -72.86
C TYR A 1056 -19.06 4.02 -74.14
N VAL A 1057 -19.19 4.73 -75.25
CA VAL A 1057 -19.09 4.15 -76.59
C VAL A 1057 -17.74 4.53 -77.19
N VAL A 1058 -17.05 3.52 -77.70
CA VAL A 1058 -15.82 3.67 -78.47
C VAL A 1058 -16.19 3.41 -79.93
N ILE A 1059 -16.10 4.43 -80.78
CA ILE A 1059 -16.32 4.35 -82.23
C ILE A 1059 -14.95 4.38 -82.90
N TYR A 1060 -14.68 3.46 -83.81
CA TYR A 1060 -13.43 3.40 -84.54
C TYR A 1060 -13.67 3.12 -86.02
N TYR A 1061 -12.78 3.66 -86.85
CA TYR A 1061 -12.88 3.57 -88.31
C TYR A 1061 -11.86 2.56 -88.80
N ALA A 1062 -12.33 1.48 -89.42
CA ALA A 1062 -11.50 0.40 -89.90
C ALA A 1062 -11.52 0.31 -91.43
N LYS A 1063 -10.36 0.08 -92.04
CA LYS A 1063 -10.17 -0.10 -93.48
C LYS A 1063 -9.57 -1.48 -93.73
N PHE A 1064 -10.25 -2.31 -94.49
CA PHE A 1064 -9.84 -3.70 -94.73
C PHE A 1064 -8.70 -3.81 -95.75
N LYS A 1065 -7.73 -4.70 -95.48
CA LYS A 1065 -6.52 -4.87 -96.30
C LYS A 1065 -6.73 -5.78 -97.52
N ASN A 1066 -7.63 -6.76 -97.43
CA ASN A 1066 -7.86 -7.78 -98.47
C ASN A 1066 -9.36 -7.91 -98.78
N ASP A 1067 -9.70 -8.24 -100.03
CA ASP A 1067 -11.09 -8.44 -100.51
C ASP A 1067 -11.66 -9.83 -100.21
N ILE A 1068 -10.82 -10.77 -99.74
CA ILE A 1068 -11.20 -12.16 -99.53
C ILE A 1068 -10.61 -12.62 -98.20
N GLY A 1069 -11.47 -12.81 -97.19
CA GLY A 1069 -11.11 -13.45 -95.92
C GLY A 1069 -11.60 -12.74 -94.66
N ARG A 1070 -11.69 -13.51 -93.57
CA ARG A 1070 -12.14 -13.10 -92.22
C ARG A 1070 -11.27 -12.00 -91.61
N SER A 1071 -11.91 -10.95 -91.10
CA SER A 1071 -11.30 -9.94 -90.22
C SER A 1071 -11.80 -10.10 -88.79
N GLU A 1072 -10.91 -9.89 -87.82
CA GLU A 1072 -11.22 -10.02 -86.39
C GLU A 1072 -10.78 -8.76 -85.65
N PHE A 1073 -11.66 -8.22 -84.82
CA PHE A 1073 -11.41 -7.11 -83.92
C PHE A 1073 -11.63 -7.57 -82.49
N ILE A 1074 -10.61 -7.43 -81.66
CA ILE A 1074 -10.65 -7.85 -80.25
C ILE A 1074 -10.57 -6.59 -79.41
N ALA A 1075 -11.70 -6.21 -78.82
CA ALA A 1075 -11.73 -5.20 -77.77
C ALA A 1075 -11.57 -5.94 -76.43
N LYS A 1076 -10.58 -5.53 -75.62
CA LYS A 1076 -10.25 -6.17 -74.35
C LYS A 1076 -10.00 -5.11 -73.29
N LEU A 1077 -10.64 -5.23 -72.13
CA LEU A 1077 -10.33 -4.46 -70.93
C LEU A 1077 -9.09 -5.02 -70.23
N ASP A 1078 -8.33 -4.17 -69.54
CA ASP A 1078 -7.15 -4.56 -68.77
C ASP A 1078 -7.53 -5.52 -67.62
N SER A 1079 -8.76 -5.41 -67.10
CA SER A 1079 -9.39 -6.37 -66.17
C SER A 1079 -9.60 -7.78 -66.75
N GLY A 1080 -9.31 -7.99 -68.04
CA GLY A 1080 -9.30 -9.29 -68.70
C GLY A 1080 -10.53 -9.58 -69.57
N PHE A 1081 -11.63 -8.84 -69.40
CA PHE A 1081 -12.85 -9.03 -70.18
C PHE A 1081 -12.64 -8.63 -71.64
N SER A 1082 -12.96 -9.50 -72.60
CA SER A 1082 -12.85 -9.21 -74.04
C SER A 1082 -14.11 -9.57 -74.80
N LYS A 1083 -14.46 -8.77 -75.80
CA LYS A 1083 -15.52 -9.11 -76.75
C LYS A 1083 -14.96 -9.01 -78.18
N ASN A 1084 -15.02 -10.12 -78.90
CA ASN A 1084 -14.50 -10.21 -80.26
C ASN A 1084 -15.61 -9.88 -81.26
N LEU A 1085 -15.29 -9.08 -82.26
CA LEU A 1085 -16.11 -8.86 -83.45
C LEU A 1085 -15.41 -9.52 -84.63
N ILE A 1086 -16.09 -10.50 -85.24
CA ILE A 1086 -15.61 -11.21 -86.42
C ILE A 1086 -16.46 -10.77 -87.60
N LEU A 1087 -15.79 -10.30 -88.66
CA LEU A 1087 -16.43 -9.87 -89.90
C LEU A 1087 -15.99 -10.79 -91.03
N ASN A 1088 -16.96 -11.53 -91.59
CA ASN A 1088 -16.78 -12.39 -92.74
C ASN A 1088 -17.40 -11.72 -93.98
N PHE A 1089 -16.72 -11.78 -95.11
CA PHE A 1089 -17.05 -10.98 -96.30
C PHE A 1089 -18.24 -11.54 -97.11
N ASP A 1090 -18.77 -12.72 -96.78
CA ASP A 1090 -19.82 -13.43 -97.54
C ASP A 1090 -20.90 -14.14 -96.68
N GLU A 1091 -20.90 -13.94 -95.36
CA GLU A 1091 -21.81 -14.60 -94.40
C GLU A 1091 -22.82 -13.62 -93.77
N GLU A 1092 -23.72 -14.12 -92.90
CA GLU A 1092 -24.76 -13.34 -92.21
C GLU A 1092 -24.22 -12.11 -91.48
N MET A 1093 -25.08 -11.09 -91.33
CA MET A 1093 -24.70 -9.84 -90.68
C MET A 1093 -24.19 -10.07 -89.24
N PRO A 1094 -23.07 -9.41 -88.86
CA PRO A 1094 -22.61 -9.40 -87.47
C PRO A 1094 -23.58 -8.64 -86.56
N GLU A 1095 -23.35 -8.69 -85.25
CA GLU A 1095 -24.07 -7.87 -84.25
C GLU A 1095 -24.03 -6.38 -84.69
N LEU A 1096 -25.20 -5.80 -84.97
CA LEU A 1096 -25.35 -4.40 -85.38
C LEU A 1096 -25.28 -3.49 -84.14
N PHE A 1097 -24.51 -2.41 -84.25
CA PHE A 1097 -24.17 -1.48 -83.17
C PHE A 1097 -25.05 -0.23 -83.19
#